data_AF-A0A449BFH1-F1
#
_entry.id   AF-A0A449BFH1-F1
#
_cell.length_a   1.000
_cell.length_b   1.000
_cell.length_c   1.000
_cell.angle_alpha   90.00
_cell.angle_beta   90.00
_cell.angle_gamma   90.00
#
_symmetry.space_group_name_H-M   'P 1'
#
loop_
_entity.id
_entity.type
_entity.pdbx_description
1 polymer ?
#
loop_
_entity_poly.entity_id
_entity_poly.type
_entity_poly.pdbx_seq_one_letter_code
_entity_poly.pdbx_strand_id
1 'polypeptide(L)'
;MDERKLTLLMDFYELTMSYGYYRDNKHLDIAVFDVFFRSVPDNGGYAIMAGLEQVISYINNLSFNDSEIELLRNKKMFNEEFLKFLKDFKFSSDVYAIAEGTPIFPQEPILVVKGPIIECQLVETMILLTLNHQSLIATKASRIVNQAKGRSVMEFGARRAHGYDASIYGARAAYIAGVAGTSNTYVEYLYGVPALGTMAHSYIQSYPTEYEAFLSYAKTFPNNTTVLVDTYDTLHQGIPNAIKLHNEYLKPKGYYLKGIRIDSGDLTYLSKKARKMLDEAGLYDTQIVVSNSLDEYLIKELIHQGAQIDSFGVGERLVTARSEAVFGGVFKLSAVMENGVLTPKIKLSENVVKTTTPGFKQLYRFYDENNKAIADVVTLFDEVIDEGEPYELFHPEYPYKRKVVSNFKVRKLLEPIFLKGKLVYKQPKLEEIRNFNKEEMKTLWDEVLRLERPHQYYVDLSQKLWDLKQELINKYKEKNWWKMSRNNIEVVLYNPEIPQNTGNIMRTCVALGLKLHLIEPLGFKIDDTKLRRSALDYYEFINYEVHKSFDDFKEKNPGKYYYLTRYGNHNYTEINFKENNEKIYIFFGSESYGIDRKLLADNIDSCFRIPTTDKVRSLNLSNSVAIILYEAMRQNDFEGLIESEPDTLKGKDFLNKYQ
;
A
#
# COMPACT_ATOMS: atom_id res chain seq x y z
N MET A 1 -16.50 -26.98 20.18
CA MET A 1 -15.40 -26.00 20.26
C MET A 1 -15.93 -24.81 21.01
N ASP A 2 -15.21 -24.31 22.00
CA ASP A 2 -15.63 -23.12 22.75
C ASP A 2 -15.80 -21.93 21.79
N GLU A 3 -16.79 -21.08 22.09
CA GLU A 3 -17.02 -19.83 21.37
C GLU A 3 -15.80 -18.92 21.51
N ARG A 4 -15.24 -18.45 20.38
CA ARG A 4 -14.04 -17.61 20.40
C ARG A 4 -14.37 -16.20 20.87
N LYS A 5 -13.58 -15.70 21.81
CA LYS A 5 -13.67 -14.33 22.34
C LYS A 5 -12.99 -13.32 21.41
N LEU A 6 -13.64 -13.03 20.27
CA LEU A 6 -13.08 -12.14 19.25
C LEU A 6 -12.97 -10.68 19.69
N THR A 7 -13.70 -10.26 20.74
CA THR A 7 -13.51 -8.93 21.36
C THR A 7 -12.06 -8.69 21.77
N LEU A 8 -11.33 -9.72 22.22
CA LEU A 8 -9.92 -9.58 22.60
C LEU A 8 -8.94 -9.79 21.43
N LEU A 9 -9.43 -10.03 20.21
CA LEU A 9 -8.59 -10.15 19.01
C LEU A 9 -8.24 -8.75 18.48
N MET A 10 -7.37 -8.10 19.22
CA MET A 10 -6.83 -6.77 18.92
C MET A 10 -5.39 -6.68 19.38
N ASP A 11 -4.64 -5.74 18.80
CA ASP A 11 -3.33 -5.41 19.34
C ASP A 11 -3.48 -4.76 20.72
N PHE A 12 -2.66 -5.20 21.68
CA PHE A 12 -2.78 -4.75 23.08
C PHE A 12 -2.64 -3.23 23.26
N TYR A 13 -1.93 -2.56 22.34
CA TYR A 13 -1.81 -1.11 22.39
C TYR A 13 -3.14 -0.38 22.16
N GLU A 14 -4.13 -1.00 21.50
CA GLU A 14 -5.46 -0.41 21.33
C GLU A 14 -6.15 -0.21 22.68
N LEU A 15 -5.98 -1.17 23.61
CA LEU A 15 -6.48 -1.07 24.98
C LEU A 15 -5.71 -0.04 25.82
N THR A 16 -4.39 0.04 25.67
CA THR A 16 -3.59 1.01 26.41
C THR A 16 -3.82 2.44 25.92
N MET A 17 -4.00 2.65 24.61
CA MET A 17 -4.44 3.93 24.04
C MET A 17 -5.86 4.27 24.47
N SER A 18 -6.78 3.31 24.47
CA SER A 18 -8.14 3.50 24.98
C SER A 18 -8.15 3.96 26.44
N TYR A 19 -7.32 3.35 27.29
CA TYR A 19 -7.16 3.80 28.66
C TYR A 19 -6.54 5.21 28.76
N GLY A 20 -5.60 5.55 27.87
CA GLY A 20 -5.07 6.91 27.73
C GLY A 20 -6.16 7.93 27.39
N TYR A 21 -7.00 7.66 26.39
CA TYR A 21 -8.15 8.50 26.04
C TYR A 21 -9.14 8.62 27.19
N TYR A 22 -9.38 7.53 27.92
CA TYR A 22 -10.25 7.54 29.09
C TYR A 22 -9.71 8.48 30.18
N ARG A 23 -8.43 8.32 30.55
CA ARG A 23 -7.76 9.17 31.54
C ARG A 23 -7.72 10.65 31.18
N ASP A 24 -7.57 10.95 29.90
CA ASP A 24 -7.56 12.32 29.37
C ASP A 24 -8.96 12.92 29.21
N ASN A 25 -10.03 12.18 29.54
CA ASN A 25 -11.43 12.54 29.25
C ASN A 25 -11.73 12.78 27.76
N LYS A 26 -10.93 12.18 26.88
CA LYS A 26 -11.09 12.25 25.41
C LYS A 26 -11.87 11.07 24.83
N HIS A 27 -12.21 10.09 25.65
CA HIS A 27 -12.80 8.83 25.19
C HIS A 27 -14.11 8.97 24.41
N LEU A 28 -14.84 10.08 24.61
CA LEU A 28 -16.07 10.43 23.91
C LEU A 28 -15.87 11.43 22.76
N ASP A 29 -14.64 11.89 22.52
CA ASP A 29 -14.35 12.79 21.41
C ASP A 29 -14.71 12.08 20.10
N ILE A 30 -15.45 12.77 19.24
CA ILE A 30 -15.83 12.21 17.95
C ILE A 30 -14.62 12.26 17.02
N ALA A 31 -14.19 11.11 16.55
CA ALA A 31 -13.11 10.95 15.60
C ALA A 31 -13.62 10.32 14.30
N VAL A 32 -12.87 10.51 13.23
CA VAL A 32 -13.09 9.88 11.92
C VAL A 32 -11.81 9.14 11.54
N PHE A 33 -11.95 7.86 11.24
CA PHE A 33 -10.87 7.00 10.76
C PHE A 33 -11.23 6.40 9.42
N ASP A 34 -10.28 6.40 8.49
CA ASP A 34 -10.42 5.76 7.20
C ASP A 34 -9.61 4.47 7.15
N VAL A 35 -10.19 3.48 6.51
CA VAL A 35 -9.52 2.30 6.00
C VAL A 35 -9.28 2.50 4.52
N PHE A 36 -8.03 2.34 4.10
CA PHE A 36 -7.63 2.34 2.70
C PHE A 36 -6.38 1.47 2.54
N PHE A 37 -5.94 1.21 1.32
CA PHE A 37 -4.71 0.45 1.06
C PHE A 37 -3.77 1.22 0.14
N ARG A 38 -2.47 0.91 0.21
CA ARG A 38 -1.42 1.71 -0.47
C ARG A 38 -1.04 1.23 -1.86
N SER A 39 -1.18 -0.06 -2.11
CA SER A 39 -0.78 -0.69 -3.37
C SER A 39 -1.63 -1.91 -3.62
N VAL A 40 -1.95 -2.15 -4.89
CA VAL A 40 -2.60 -3.40 -5.30
C VAL A 40 -1.56 -4.54 -5.23
N PRO A 41 -1.89 -5.68 -4.61
CA PRO A 41 -1.01 -6.84 -4.61
C PRO A 41 -0.61 -7.31 -6.00
N ASP A 42 0.55 -7.92 -6.12
CA ASP A 42 1.16 -8.41 -7.35
C ASP A 42 1.31 -7.30 -8.42
N ASN A 43 1.48 -6.04 -7.99
CA ASN A 43 1.46 -4.83 -8.83
C ASN A 43 0.26 -4.82 -9.82
N GLY A 44 -0.90 -5.30 -9.38
CA GLY A 44 -2.12 -5.37 -10.18
C GLY A 44 -2.75 -3.99 -10.44
N GLY A 45 -3.76 -3.96 -11.32
CA GLY A 45 -4.48 -2.72 -11.64
C GLY A 45 -5.66 -2.43 -10.70
N TYR A 46 -6.15 -3.43 -9.96
CA TYR A 46 -7.33 -3.34 -9.11
C TYR A 46 -7.27 -4.36 -7.96
N ALA A 47 -7.99 -4.10 -6.87
CA ALA A 47 -8.34 -5.10 -5.87
C ALA A 47 -9.87 -5.26 -5.79
N ILE A 48 -10.36 -6.29 -5.11
CA ILE A 48 -11.80 -6.53 -4.90
C ILE A 48 -12.12 -6.38 -3.41
N MET A 49 -13.11 -5.55 -3.09
CA MET A 49 -13.61 -5.41 -1.73
C MET A 49 -14.27 -6.70 -1.24
N ALA A 50 -13.76 -7.27 -0.15
CA ALA A 50 -14.37 -8.43 0.51
C ALA A 50 -14.10 -8.42 2.02
N GLY A 51 -15.05 -8.97 2.79
CA GLY A 51 -15.00 -9.15 4.24
C GLY A 51 -15.94 -8.27 5.06
N LEU A 52 -16.77 -7.44 4.43
CA LEU A 52 -17.70 -6.55 5.14
C LEU A 52 -18.72 -7.31 5.99
N GLU A 53 -19.24 -8.46 5.52
CA GLU A 53 -20.12 -9.33 6.30
C GLU A 53 -19.50 -9.72 7.66
N GLN A 54 -18.22 -10.10 7.68
CA GLN A 54 -17.52 -10.47 8.91
C GLN A 54 -17.25 -9.26 9.81
N VAL A 55 -16.98 -8.08 9.24
CA VAL A 55 -16.88 -6.83 10.00
C VAL A 55 -18.22 -6.49 10.68
N ILE A 56 -19.34 -6.60 9.95
CA ILE A 56 -20.69 -6.37 10.49
C ILE A 56 -20.98 -7.36 11.62
N SER A 57 -20.69 -8.64 11.40
CA SER A 57 -20.87 -9.68 12.42
C SER A 57 -20.04 -9.41 13.67
N TYR A 58 -18.79 -8.96 13.52
CA TYR A 58 -17.94 -8.60 14.65
C TYR A 58 -18.51 -7.42 15.45
N ILE A 59 -18.85 -6.31 14.77
CA ILE A 59 -19.38 -5.10 15.44
C ILE A 59 -20.68 -5.41 16.20
N ASN A 60 -21.58 -6.20 15.62
CA ASN A 60 -22.84 -6.57 16.29
C ASN A 60 -22.64 -7.40 17.57
N ASN A 61 -21.52 -8.12 17.69
CA ASN A 61 -21.21 -8.98 18.83
C ASN A 61 -20.13 -8.41 19.75
N LEU A 62 -19.65 -7.19 19.47
CA LEU A 62 -18.57 -6.56 20.21
C LEU A 62 -19.03 -6.19 21.62
N SER A 63 -18.57 -6.95 22.61
CA SER A 63 -18.89 -6.76 24.03
C SER A 63 -17.82 -7.40 24.91
N PHE A 64 -17.66 -6.88 26.13
CA PHE A 64 -16.72 -7.43 27.12
C PHE A 64 -17.48 -8.16 28.22
N ASN A 65 -17.20 -9.45 28.40
CA ASN A 65 -17.77 -10.28 29.47
C ASN A 65 -16.91 -10.27 30.74
N ASP A 66 -17.47 -10.77 31.85
CA ASP A 66 -16.81 -10.76 33.17
C ASP A 66 -15.42 -11.40 33.18
N SER A 67 -15.22 -12.47 32.41
CA SER A 67 -13.92 -13.16 32.37
C SER A 67 -12.86 -12.39 31.60
N GLU A 68 -13.26 -11.61 30.59
CA GLU A 68 -12.35 -10.73 29.85
C GLU A 68 -11.97 -9.52 30.71
N ILE A 69 -12.94 -8.95 31.43
CA ILE A 69 -12.70 -7.87 32.39
C ILE A 69 -11.75 -8.34 33.51
N GLU A 70 -11.93 -9.54 34.04
CA GLU A 70 -11.03 -10.11 35.04
C GLU A 70 -9.61 -10.32 34.49
N LEU A 71 -9.48 -10.76 33.23
CA LEU A 71 -8.18 -10.85 32.57
C LEU A 71 -7.48 -9.48 32.49
N LEU A 72 -8.21 -8.42 32.14
CA LEU A 72 -7.68 -7.05 32.08
C LEU A 72 -7.35 -6.51 33.48
N ARG A 73 -8.18 -6.78 34.49
CA ARG A 73 -7.92 -6.45 35.89
C ARG A 73 -6.60 -7.05 36.37
N ASN A 74 -6.34 -8.30 36.04
CA ASN A 74 -5.11 -9.01 36.42
C ASN A 74 -3.83 -8.42 35.81
N LYS A 75 -3.93 -7.53 34.81
CA LYS A 75 -2.78 -6.77 34.29
C LYS A 75 -2.32 -5.66 35.24
N LYS A 76 -3.12 -5.28 36.25
CA LYS A 76 -2.79 -4.26 37.28
C LYS A 76 -2.39 -2.89 36.73
N MET A 77 -2.86 -2.55 35.53
CA MET A 77 -2.56 -1.28 34.86
C MET A 77 -3.80 -0.46 34.47
N PHE A 78 -4.98 -1.06 34.57
CA PHE A 78 -6.28 -0.43 34.29
C PHE A 78 -7.02 -0.19 35.60
N ASN A 79 -7.61 0.98 35.79
CA ASN A 79 -8.42 1.27 36.98
C ASN A 79 -9.83 0.64 36.86
N GLU A 80 -10.51 0.44 37.99
CA GLU A 80 -11.84 -0.20 37.99
C GLU A 80 -12.90 0.62 37.24
N GLU A 81 -12.75 1.95 37.16
CA GLU A 81 -13.66 2.81 36.39
C GLU A 81 -13.59 2.52 34.89
N PHE A 82 -12.38 2.41 34.33
CA PHE A 82 -12.19 2.03 32.93
C PHE A 82 -12.66 0.60 32.66
N LEU A 83 -12.38 -0.34 33.57
CA LEU A 83 -12.86 -1.71 33.44
C LEU A 83 -14.39 -1.79 33.46
N LYS A 84 -15.05 -0.98 34.29
CA LYS A 84 -16.51 -0.83 34.28
C LYS A 84 -16.99 -0.22 32.96
N PHE A 85 -16.32 0.81 32.46
CA PHE A 85 -16.62 1.39 31.15
C PHE A 85 -16.56 0.35 30.02
N LEU A 86 -15.54 -0.51 29.99
CA LEU A 86 -15.44 -1.60 29.00
C LEU A 86 -16.56 -2.63 29.19
N LYS A 87 -16.92 -2.96 30.43
CA LYS A 87 -18.01 -3.91 30.73
C LYS A 87 -19.37 -3.40 30.23
N ASP A 88 -19.62 -2.11 30.37
CA ASP A 88 -20.86 -1.45 29.95
C ASP A 88 -20.82 -0.99 28.48
N PHE A 89 -19.74 -1.32 27.75
CA PHE A 89 -19.50 -0.89 26.38
C PHE A 89 -20.63 -1.29 25.43
N LYS A 90 -21.03 -0.34 24.58
CA LYS A 90 -21.92 -0.57 23.44
C LYS A 90 -21.44 0.26 22.27
N PHE A 91 -21.26 -0.38 21.13
CA PHE A 91 -20.88 0.31 19.91
C PHE A 91 -21.99 1.27 19.46
N SER A 92 -21.64 2.54 19.24
CA SER A 92 -22.56 3.63 18.92
C SER A 92 -22.10 4.48 17.73
N SER A 93 -20.96 4.14 17.12
CA SER A 93 -20.38 4.85 15.98
C SER A 93 -21.15 4.65 14.67
N ASP A 94 -20.96 5.58 13.74
CA ASP A 94 -21.34 5.44 12.34
C ASP A 94 -20.24 4.69 11.59
N VAL A 95 -20.62 3.81 10.66
CA VAL A 95 -19.70 3.11 9.75
C VAL A 95 -20.21 3.24 8.34
N TYR A 96 -19.34 3.63 7.42
CA TYR A 96 -19.61 3.69 5.98
C TYR A 96 -18.62 2.77 5.27
N ALA A 97 -19.05 2.02 4.25
CA ALA A 97 -18.14 1.13 3.53
C ALA A 97 -18.56 0.95 2.07
N ILE A 98 -17.58 0.56 1.25
CA ILE A 98 -17.84 0.08 -0.11
C ILE A 98 -18.43 -1.32 -0.03
N ALA A 99 -19.47 -1.59 -0.84
CA ALA A 99 -20.10 -2.91 -0.91
C ALA A 99 -19.13 -4.01 -1.37
N GLU A 100 -19.26 -5.22 -0.84
CA GLU A 100 -18.45 -6.37 -1.28
C GLU A 100 -18.64 -6.67 -2.77
N GLY A 101 -17.59 -7.14 -3.43
CA GLY A 101 -17.57 -7.40 -4.87
C GLY A 101 -17.21 -6.17 -5.72
N THR A 102 -17.21 -4.97 -5.16
CA THR A 102 -16.77 -3.75 -5.87
C THR A 102 -15.25 -3.77 -6.09
N PRO A 103 -14.75 -3.44 -7.31
CA PRO A 103 -13.34 -3.14 -7.52
C PRO A 103 -12.92 -1.89 -6.74
N ILE A 104 -11.80 -1.95 -6.04
CA ILE A 104 -11.24 -0.89 -5.21
C ILE A 104 -9.80 -0.60 -5.61
N PHE A 105 -9.36 0.63 -5.34
CA PHE A 105 -8.07 1.17 -5.77
C PHE A 105 -7.27 1.78 -4.62
N PRO A 106 -5.94 1.90 -4.76
CA PRO A 106 -5.11 2.47 -3.71
C PRO A 106 -5.48 3.91 -3.35
N GLN A 107 -5.27 4.29 -2.09
CA GLN A 107 -5.44 5.64 -1.54
C GLN A 107 -6.88 6.17 -1.48
N GLU A 108 -7.90 5.39 -1.85
CA GLU A 108 -9.30 5.73 -1.62
C GLU A 108 -9.84 5.10 -0.32
N PRO A 109 -10.74 5.77 0.42
CA PRO A 109 -11.35 5.17 1.60
C PRO A 109 -12.31 4.05 1.20
N ILE A 110 -12.04 2.83 1.67
CA ILE A 110 -12.88 1.64 1.45
C ILE A 110 -13.87 1.38 2.60
N LEU A 111 -13.53 1.88 3.80
CA LEU A 111 -14.39 1.91 4.97
C LEU A 111 -14.04 3.13 5.82
N VAL A 112 -15.03 3.75 6.45
CA VAL A 112 -14.87 4.90 7.34
C VAL A 112 -15.62 4.62 8.64
N VAL A 113 -14.96 4.82 9.78
CA VAL A 113 -15.58 4.77 11.12
C VAL A 113 -15.62 6.18 11.69
N LYS A 114 -16.80 6.64 12.10
CA LYS A 114 -17.01 7.97 12.70
C LYS A 114 -17.80 7.86 14.00
N GLY A 115 -17.18 8.19 15.12
CA GLY A 115 -17.82 8.12 16.44
C GLY A 115 -16.84 8.34 17.58
N PRO A 116 -17.18 7.96 18.83
CA PRO A 116 -16.26 8.08 19.96
C PRO A 116 -14.90 7.44 19.66
N ILE A 117 -13.81 8.14 19.98
CA ILE A 117 -12.46 7.73 19.60
C ILE A 117 -12.08 6.35 20.15
N ILE A 118 -12.55 5.97 21.35
CA ILE A 118 -12.32 4.62 21.88
C ILE A 118 -13.00 3.57 21.02
N GLU A 119 -14.24 3.79 20.57
CA GLU A 119 -14.95 2.83 19.73
C GLU A 119 -14.23 2.63 18.39
N CYS A 120 -13.75 3.72 17.79
CA CYS A 120 -12.96 3.67 16.57
C CYS A 120 -11.64 2.90 16.77
N GLN A 121 -11.01 3.08 17.94
CA GLN A 121 -9.73 2.45 18.26
C GLN A 121 -9.87 0.93 18.47
N LEU A 122 -10.94 0.48 19.12
CA LEU A 122 -11.16 -0.94 19.48
C LEU A 122 -11.49 -1.84 18.27
N VAL A 123 -11.90 -1.25 17.14
CA VAL A 123 -12.28 -2.01 15.94
C VAL A 123 -11.17 -2.10 14.90
N GLU A 124 -10.06 -1.38 15.09
CA GLU A 124 -8.99 -1.23 14.10
C GLU A 124 -8.40 -2.57 13.65
N THR A 125 -7.84 -3.35 14.59
CA THR A 125 -7.21 -4.64 14.27
C THR A 125 -8.17 -5.57 13.53
N MET A 126 -9.41 -5.67 14.00
CA MET A 126 -10.35 -6.68 13.50
C MET A 126 -10.90 -6.32 12.12
N ILE A 127 -11.11 -5.03 11.85
CA ILE A 127 -11.43 -4.51 10.52
C ILE A 127 -10.27 -4.78 9.56
N LEU A 128 -9.03 -4.43 9.94
CA LEU A 128 -7.86 -4.64 9.09
C LEU A 128 -7.62 -6.11 8.80
N LEU A 129 -7.64 -6.98 9.82
CA LEU A 129 -7.46 -8.42 9.66
C LEU A 129 -8.44 -9.00 8.64
N THR A 130 -9.71 -8.60 8.75
CA THR A 130 -10.79 -9.12 7.91
C THR A 130 -10.69 -8.65 6.47
N LEU A 131 -10.62 -7.33 6.27
CA LEU A 131 -10.64 -6.73 4.94
C LEU A 131 -9.35 -7.03 4.18
N ASN A 132 -8.19 -7.01 4.84
CA ASN A 132 -6.91 -7.33 4.21
C ASN A 132 -6.88 -8.75 3.66
N HIS A 133 -7.25 -9.74 4.50
CA HIS A 133 -7.21 -11.14 4.09
C HIS A 133 -8.20 -11.42 2.96
N GLN A 134 -9.47 -11.06 3.13
CA GLN A 134 -10.49 -11.43 2.14
C GLN A 134 -10.33 -10.66 0.84
N SER A 135 -9.99 -9.37 0.88
CA SER A 135 -9.76 -8.59 -0.34
C SER A 135 -8.53 -9.10 -1.11
N LEU A 136 -7.48 -9.56 -0.42
CA LEU A 136 -6.32 -10.20 -1.04
C LEU A 136 -6.70 -11.46 -1.80
N ILE A 137 -7.42 -12.38 -1.15
CA ILE A 137 -7.79 -13.66 -1.76
C ILE A 137 -8.81 -13.46 -2.90
N ALA A 138 -9.79 -12.58 -2.74
CA ALA A 138 -10.72 -12.23 -3.81
C ALA A 138 -9.97 -11.65 -5.03
N THR A 139 -9.02 -10.74 -4.81
CA THR A 139 -8.19 -10.16 -5.87
C THR A 139 -7.37 -11.22 -6.59
N LYS A 140 -6.71 -12.12 -5.84
CA LYS A 140 -5.92 -13.22 -6.41
C LYS A 140 -6.79 -14.17 -7.24
N ALA A 141 -7.94 -14.57 -6.71
CA ALA A 141 -8.88 -15.43 -7.39
C ALA A 141 -9.43 -14.79 -8.67
N SER A 142 -9.73 -13.49 -8.66
CA SER A 142 -10.20 -12.76 -9.85
C SER A 142 -9.16 -12.75 -10.97
N ARG A 143 -7.89 -12.51 -10.64
CA ARG A 143 -6.77 -12.58 -11.61
C ARG A 143 -6.69 -13.96 -12.25
N ILE A 144 -6.81 -15.02 -11.46
CA ILE A 144 -6.81 -16.42 -11.90
C ILE A 144 -8.00 -16.72 -12.81
N VAL A 145 -9.23 -16.38 -12.37
CA VAL A 145 -10.47 -16.62 -13.12
C VAL A 145 -10.46 -15.89 -14.47
N ASN A 146 -9.96 -14.65 -14.51
CA ASN A 146 -9.85 -13.89 -15.74
C ASN A 146 -8.90 -14.57 -16.77
N GLN A 147 -7.79 -15.15 -16.30
CA GLN A 147 -6.88 -15.88 -17.17
C GLN A 147 -7.39 -17.25 -17.60
N ALA A 148 -8.33 -17.86 -16.87
CA ALA A 148 -8.93 -19.15 -17.24
C ALA A 148 -9.81 -19.07 -18.51
N LYS A 149 -10.11 -17.86 -19.03
CA LYS A 149 -10.87 -17.62 -20.27
C LYS A 149 -12.18 -18.41 -20.34
N GLY A 150 -12.97 -18.33 -19.27
CA GLY A 150 -14.28 -18.98 -19.15
C GLY A 150 -14.26 -20.44 -18.70
N ARG A 151 -13.07 -21.05 -18.55
CA ARG A 151 -12.93 -22.38 -17.95
C ARG A 151 -13.15 -22.31 -16.44
N SER A 152 -13.75 -23.35 -15.88
CA SER A 152 -14.04 -23.42 -14.45
C SER A 152 -12.75 -23.47 -13.63
N VAL A 153 -12.70 -22.69 -12.56
CA VAL A 153 -11.63 -22.70 -11.55
C VAL A 153 -12.22 -23.17 -10.23
N MET A 154 -11.58 -24.13 -9.57
CA MET A 154 -12.00 -24.68 -8.28
C MET A 154 -10.93 -24.36 -7.22
N GLU A 155 -11.37 -23.97 -6.01
CA GLU A 155 -10.49 -23.66 -4.89
C GLU A 155 -10.18 -24.93 -4.08
N PHE A 156 -8.93 -25.40 -4.16
CA PHE A 156 -8.44 -26.65 -3.54
C PHE A 156 -7.36 -26.41 -2.46
N GLY A 157 -7.33 -25.21 -1.88
CA GLY A 157 -6.28 -24.70 -1.01
C GLY A 157 -6.46 -25.01 0.47
N ALA A 158 -7.62 -25.48 0.92
CA ALA A 158 -7.97 -25.64 2.34
C ALA A 158 -6.86 -26.27 3.23
N ARG A 159 -6.11 -27.26 2.71
CA ARG A 159 -5.02 -27.95 3.43
C ARG A 159 -3.71 -27.17 3.56
N ARG A 160 -3.58 -26.02 2.90
CA ARG A 160 -2.41 -25.13 2.88
C ARG A 160 -2.71 -23.72 3.39
N ALA A 161 -3.98 -23.42 3.62
CA ALA A 161 -4.39 -22.16 4.22
C ALA A 161 -3.76 -21.94 5.60
N HIS A 162 -3.52 -20.69 5.97
CA HIS A 162 -2.89 -20.33 7.24
C HIS A 162 -3.90 -20.32 8.39
N GLY A 163 -4.40 -21.50 8.75
CA GLY A 163 -5.42 -21.71 9.78
C GLY A 163 -6.82 -21.94 9.21
N TYR A 164 -7.74 -22.37 10.09
CA TYR A 164 -9.11 -22.72 9.70
C TYR A 164 -9.89 -21.50 9.15
N ASP A 165 -9.71 -20.29 9.70
CA ASP A 165 -10.47 -19.11 9.29
C ASP A 165 -9.98 -18.62 7.93
N ALA A 166 -8.66 -18.68 7.69
CA ALA A 166 -8.08 -18.38 6.38
C ALA A 166 -8.60 -19.35 5.30
N SER A 167 -8.77 -20.63 5.65
CA SER A 167 -9.37 -21.63 4.76
C SER A 167 -10.82 -21.30 4.42
N ILE A 168 -11.63 -20.94 5.42
CA ILE A 168 -13.06 -20.71 5.27
C ILE A 168 -13.34 -19.38 4.54
N TYR A 169 -12.79 -18.28 5.06
CA TYR A 169 -13.00 -16.95 4.49
C TYR A 169 -12.23 -16.75 3.19
N GLY A 170 -11.11 -17.45 2.99
CA GLY A 170 -10.39 -17.47 1.71
C GLY A 170 -11.22 -18.10 0.61
N ALA A 171 -11.85 -19.26 0.87
CA ALA A 171 -12.74 -19.91 -0.09
C ALA A 171 -14.00 -19.07 -0.39
N ARG A 172 -14.60 -18.43 0.62
CA ARG A 172 -15.71 -17.46 0.45
C ARG A 172 -15.28 -16.31 -0.46
N ALA A 173 -14.14 -15.67 -0.18
CA ALA A 173 -13.61 -14.56 -0.95
C ALA A 173 -13.26 -14.96 -2.40
N ALA A 174 -12.70 -16.14 -2.60
CA ALA A 174 -12.44 -16.68 -3.93
C ALA A 174 -13.74 -16.88 -4.73
N TYR A 175 -14.82 -17.33 -4.07
CA TYR A 175 -16.12 -17.54 -4.69
C TYR A 175 -16.77 -16.23 -5.14
N ILE A 176 -16.68 -15.16 -4.34
CA ILE A 176 -17.08 -13.80 -4.72
C ILE A 176 -16.43 -13.41 -6.06
N ALA A 177 -15.13 -13.70 -6.20
CA ALA A 177 -14.32 -13.34 -7.37
C ALA A 177 -14.51 -14.27 -8.59
N GLY A 178 -15.35 -15.30 -8.48
CA GLY A 178 -15.80 -16.10 -9.62
C GLY A 178 -15.36 -17.56 -9.66
N VAL A 179 -14.62 -18.08 -8.67
CA VAL A 179 -14.34 -19.54 -8.64
C VAL A 179 -15.64 -20.34 -8.57
N ALA A 180 -15.68 -21.50 -9.23
CA ALA A 180 -16.88 -22.29 -9.42
C ALA A 180 -17.33 -23.05 -8.15
N GLY A 181 -16.38 -23.37 -7.27
CA GLY A 181 -16.62 -24.09 -6.02
C GLY A 181 -15.33 -24.31 -5.23
N THR A 182 -15.43 -25.00 -4.10
CA THR A 182 -14.33 -25.23 -3.16
C THR A 182 -14.23 -26.71 -2.77
N SER A 183 -13.05 -27.17 -2.37
CA SER A 183 -12.90 -28.47 -1.69
C SER A 183 -13.34 -28.46 -0.22
N ASN A 184 -13.61 -27.28 0.35
CA ASN A 184 -13.93 -27.12 1.76
C ASN A 184 -15.44 -27.34 2.03
N THR A 185 -15.78 -28.52 2.55
CA THR A 185 -17.16 -28.90 2.86
C THR A 185 -17.82 -28.01 3.92
N TYR A 186 -17.04 -27.38 4.81
CA TYR A 186 -17.59 -26.47 5.81
C TYR A 186 -18.04 -25.14 5.19
N VAL A 187 -17.40 -24.72 4.10
CA VAL A 187 -17.79 -23.51 3.36
C VAL A 187 -19.11 -23.74 2.61
N GLU A 188 -19.35 -24.95 2.09
CA GLU A 188 -20.66 -25.32 1.56
C GLU A 188 -21.75 -25.25 2.64
N TYR A 189 -21.48 -25.82 3.82
CA TYR A 189 -22.41 -25.77 4.95
C TYR A 189 -22.76 -24.34 5.37
N LEU A 190 -21.77 -23.45 5.49
CA LEU A 190 -21.98 -22.07 5.94
C LEU A 190 -22.57 -21.15 4.86
N TYR A 191 -22.10 -21.29 3.62
CA TYR A 191 -22.32 -20.30 2.57
C TYR A 191 -23.02 -20.82 1.32
N GLY A 192 -23.27 -22.13 1.22
CA GLY A 192 -23.86 -22.76 0.03
C GLY A 192 -22.94 -22.80 -1.19
N VAL A 193 -21.64 -22.55 -1.02
CA VAL A 193 -20.64 -22.67 -2.09
C VAL A 193 -20.49 -24.14 -2.44
N PRO A 194 -20.64 -24.56 -3.72
CA PRO A 194 -20.57 -25.97 -4.08
C PRO A 194 -19.27 -26.63 -3.63
N ALA A 195 -19.38 -27.71 -2.84
CA ALA A 195 -18.24 -28.55 -2.49
C ALA A 195 -17.91 -29.48 -3.67
N LEU A 196 -16.72 -29.30 -4.24
CA LEU A 196 -16.27 -30.04 -5.42
C LEU A 196 -15.02 -30.85 -5.09
N GLY A 197 -14.94 -32.06 -5.63
CA GLY A 197 -13.82 -32.95 -5.43
C GLY A 197 -13.95 -34.21 -6.27
N THR A 198 -12.84 -34.93 -6.42
CA THR A 198 -12.79 -36.22 -7.11
C THR A 198 -12.22 -37.28 -6.18
N MET A 199 -11.06 -37.84 -6.53
CA MET A 199 -10.29 -38.80 -5.73
C MET A 199 -8.87 -38.26 -5.48
N ALA A 200 -8.16 -38.88 -4.55
CA ALA A 200 -6.77 -38.58 -4.23
C ALA A 200 -5.88 -39.79 -4.53
N HIS A 201 -4.58 -39.57 -4.68
CA HIS A 201 -3.61 -40.65 -4.91
C HIS A 201 -3.67 -41.73 -3.82
N SER A 202 -3.93 -41.36 -2.56
CA SER A 202 -4.07 -42.33 -1.46
C SER A 202 -5.21 -43.33 -1.67
N TYR A 203 -6.30 -42.93 -2.32
CA TYR A 203 -7.40 -43.84 -2.65
C TYR A 203 -6.98 -44.82 -3.75
N ILE A 204 -6.16 -44.40 -4.71
CA ILE A 204 -5.66 -45.28 -5.76
C ILE A 204 -4.65 -46.28 -5.20
N GLN A 205 -3.71 -45.79 -4.40
CA GLN A 205 -2.65 -46.58 -3.78
C GLN A 205 -3.15 -47.59 -2.75
N SER A 206 -4.39 -47.46 -2.25
CA SER A 206 -4.99 -48.44 -1.33
C SER A 206 -5.51 -49.71 -2.03
N TYR A 207 -5.55 -49.75 -3.36
CA TYR A 207 -5.97 -50.92 -4.14
C TYR A 207 -4.76 -51.65 -4.73
N PRO A 208 -4.87 -52.95 -5.02
CA PRO A 208 -3.80 -53.71 -5.68
C PRO A 208 -3.41 -53.14 -7.05
N THR A 209 -4.39 -52.58 -7.78
CA THR A 209 -4.16 -51.94 -9.08
C THR A 209 -4.94 -50.63 -9.23
N GLU A 210 -4.43 -49.74 -10.08
CA GLU A 210 -5.09 -48.47 -10.41
C GLU A 210 -6.48 -48.68 -11.04
N TYR A 211 -6.62 -49.67 -11.93
CA TYR A 211 -7.91 -49.99 -12.55
C TYR A 211 -8.96 -50.44 -11.52
N GLU A 212 -8.58 -51.23 -10.51
CA GLU A 212 -9.50 -51.65 -9.45
C GLU A 212 -9.99 -50.47 -8.61
N ALA A 213 -9.11 -49.49 -8.33
CA ALA A 213 -9.52 -48.26 -7.68
C ALA A 213 -10.52 -47.47 -8.53
N PHE A 214 -10.25 -47.30 -9.83
CA PHE A 214 -11.17 -46.63 -10.76
C PHE A 214 -12.52 -47.33 -10.85
N LEU A 215 -12.52 -48.67 -10.95
CA LEU A 215 -13.73 -49.47 -11.00
C LEU A 215 -14.54 -49.37 -9.71
N SER A 216 -13.88 -49.39 -8.56
CA SER A 216 -14.51 -49.20 -7.25
C SER A 216 -15.18 -47.83 -7.14
N TYR A 217 -14.48 -46.77 -7.59
CA TYR A 217 -15.03 -45.41 -7.59
C TYR A 217 -16.23 -45.28 -8.54
N ALA A 218 -16.11 -45.81 -9.76
CA ALA A 218 -17.18 -45.80 -10.76
C ALA A 218 -18.43 -46.59 -10.33
N LYS A 219 -18.25 -47.70 -9.58
CA LYS A 219 -19.37 -48.45 -8.98
C LYS A 219 -20.14 -47.61 -7.97
N THR A 220 -19.44 -46.77 -7.22
CA THR A 220 -20.02 -45.94 -6.16
C THR A 220 -20.63 -44.64 -6.73
N PHE A 221 -19.96 -44.00 -7.69
CA PHE A 221 -20.33 -42.69 -8.25
C PHE A 221 -20.46 -42.72 -9.78
N PRO A 222 -21.35 -43.55 -10.35
CA PRO A 222 -21.40 -43.78 -11.80
C PRO A 222 -21.81 -42.55 -12.62
N ASN A 223 -22.62 -41.64 -12.05
CA ASN A 223 -23.08 -40.43 -12.74
C ASN A 223 -22.03 -39.31 -12.86
N ASN A 224 -21.03 -39.32 -11.97
CA ASN A 224 -20.03 -38.26 -11.87
C ASN A 224 -18.60 -38.82 -11.78
N THR A 225 -18.30 -39.86 -12.56
CA THR A 225 -16.99 -40.53 -12.51
C THR A 225 -15.92 -39.65 -13.15
N THR A 226 -15.06 -39.06 -12.32
CA THR A 226 -13.82 -38.38 -12.72
C THR A 226 -12.64 -39.03 -12.01
N VAL A 227 -11.65 -39.52 -12.76
CA VAL A 227 -10.54 -40.33 -12.22
C VAL A 227 -9.19 -39.62 -12.32
N LEU A 228 -8.32 -39.82 -11.33
CA LEU A 228 -6.98 -39.24 -11.28
C LEU A 228 -5.99 -40.19 -11.98
N VAL A 229 -5.41 -39.75 -13.09
CA VAL A 229 -4.73 -40.65 -14.05
C VAL A 229 -3.21 -40.65 -13.94
N ASP A 230 -2.61 -39.94 -12.98
CA ASP A 230 -1.16 -39.73 -12.91
C ASP A 230 -0.53 -40.31 -11.64
N THR A 231 -1.10 -41.37 -11.07
CA THR A 231 -0.52 -42.00 -9.87
C THR A 231 0.76 -42.78 -10.19
N TYR A 232 0.82 -43.45 -11.34
CA TYR A 232 1.99 -44.24 -11.76
C TYR A 232 2.53 -43.79 -13.11
N ASP A 233 1.70 -43.80 -14.16
CA ASP A 233 2.04 -43.31 -15.50
C ASP A 233 0.80 -42.81 -16.23
N THR A 234 0.79 -41.52 -16.56
CA THR A 234 -0.37 -40.85 -17.18
C THR A 234 -0.75 -41.44 -18.54
N LEU A 235 0.23 -41.61 -19.43
CA LEU A 235 -0.01 -41.92 -20.84
C LEU A 235 -0.06 -43.43 -21.09
N HIS A 236 0.72 -44.21 -20.34
CA HIS A 236 0.86 -45.64 -20.58
C HIS A 236 0.00 -46.50 -19.64
N GLN A 237 -0.57 -45.92 -18.57
CA GLN A 237 -1.39 -46.66 -17.62
C GLN A 237 -2.71 -45.95 -17.27
N GLY A 238 -2.67 -44.73 -16.73
CA GLY A 238 -3.85 -44.05 -16.19
C GLY A 238 -4.93 -43.73 -17.21
N ILE A 239 -4.58 -43.06 -18.31
CA ILE A 239 -5.54 -42.77 -19.38
C ILE A 239 -6.05 -44.07 -20.05
N PRO A 240 -5.18 -45.04 -20.41
CA PRO A 240 -5.64 -46.35 -20.87
C PRO A 240 -6.62 -47.03 -19.90
N ASN A 241 -6.36 -46.99 -18.60
CA ASN A 241 -7.25 -47.54 -17.57
C ASN A 241 -8.58 -46.80 -17.49
N ALA A 242 -8.58 -45.47 -17.64
CA ALA A 242 -9.80 -44.66 -17.67
C ALA A 242 -10.66 -44.97 -18.92
N ILE A 243 -10.04 -45.13 -20.09
CA ILE A 243 -10.72 -45.54 -21.33
C ILE A 243 -11.29 -46.96 -21.18
N LYS A 244 -10.50 -47.89 -20.64
CA LYS A 244 -10.93 -49.25 -20.34
C LYS A 244 -12.14 -49.26 -19.41
N LEU A 245 -12.09 -48.47 -18.32
CA LEU A 245 -13.19 -48.32 -17.37
C LEU A 245 -14.47 -47.84 -18.05
N HIS A 246 -14.36 -46.86 -18.95
CA HIS A 246 -15.50 -46.38 -19.70
C HIS A 246 -16.13 -47.48 -20.55
N ASN A 247 -15.33 -48.14 -21.37
CA ASN A 247 -15.80 -49.12 -22.35
C ASN A 247 -16.34 -50.40 -21.70
N GLU A 248 -15.67 -50.90 -20.66
CA GLU A 248 -16.02 -52.18 -20.04
C GLU A 248 -17.09 -52.06 -18.95
N TYR A 249 -17.19 -50.91 -18.27
CA TYR A 249 -18.08 -50.77 -17.11
C TYR A 249 -19.14 -49.67 -17.25
N LEU A 250 -18.74 -48.44 -17.56
CA LEU A 250 -19.68 -47.30 -17.55
C LEU A 250 -20.66 -47.37 -18.73
N LYS A 251 -20.14 -47.48 -19.96
CA LYS A 251 -20.93 -47.45 -21.19
C LYS A 251 -21.98 -48.58 -21.27
N PRO A 252 -21.66 -49.85 -20.96
CA PRO A 252 -22.65 -50.93 -20.96
C PRO A 252 -23.80 -50.72 -19.96
N LYS A 253 -23.58 -49.90 -18.94
CA LYS A 253 -24.58 -49.55 -17.91
C LYS A 253 -25.29 -48.22 -18.17
N GLY A 254 -25.04 -47.57 -19.30
CA GLY A 254 -25.64 -46.28 -19.66
C GLY A 254 -25.00 -45.07 -18.98
N TYR A 255 -23.82 -45.23 -18.37
CA TYR A 255 -23.04 -44.15 -17.77
C TYR A 255 -21.88 -43.73 -18.68
N TYR A 256 -21.30 -42.57 -18.40
CA TYR A 256 -20.20 -41.99 -19.17
C TYR A 256 -19.10 -41.50 -18.25
N LEU A 257 -17.85 -41.61 -18.70
CA LEU A 257 -16.71 -41.03 -18.00
C LEU A 257 -16.85 -39.50 -18.09
N LYS A 258 -16.94 -38.82 -16.95
CA LYS A 258 -17.12 -37.36 -16.92
C LYS A 258 -15.82 -36.62 -17.12
N GLY A 259 -14.72 -37.15 -16.59
CA GLY A 259 -13.43 -36.55 -16.79
C GLY A 259 -12.25 -37.38 -16.32
N ILE A 260 -11.07 -36.84 -16.60
CA ILE A 260 -9.80 -37.27 -16.01
C ILE A 260 -9.15 -36.07 -15.30
N ARG A 261 -8.38 -36.33 -14.24
CA ARG A 261 -7.55 -35.33 -13.58
C ARG A 261 -6.07 -35.66 -13.75
N ILE A 262 -5.27 -34.66 -14.12
CA ILE A 262 -3.80 -34.71 -14.19
C ILE A 262 -3.25 -33.73 -13.15
N ASP A 263 -2.39 -34.19 -12.24
CA ASP A 263 -1.85 -33.41 -11.11
C ASP A 263 -0.32 -33.24 -11.16
N SER A 264 0.34 -33.64 -12.25
CA SER A 264 1.80 -33.62 -12.36
C SER A 264 2.28 -33.65 -13.83
N GLY A 265 3.59 -33.43 -14.02
CA GLY A 265 4.23 -33.41 -15.34
C GLY A 265 3.98 -32.13 -16.14
N ASP A 266 4.34 -32.16 -17.42
CA ASP A 266 4.07 -31.07 -18.36
C ASP A 266 2.59 -31.10 -18.77
N LEU A 267 1.80 -30.23 -18.14
CA LEU A 267 0.34 -30.19 -18.32
C LEU A 267 -0.07 -29.84 -19.76
N THR A 268 0.71 -29.06 -20.50
CA THR A 268 0.43 -28.74 -21.91
C THR A 268 0.60 -29.99 -22.77
N TYR A 269 1.73 -30.66 -22.63
CA TYR A 269 2.02 -31.89 -23.38
C TYR A 269 1.02 -33.00 -23.03
N LEU A 270 0.81 -33.25 -21.74
CA LEU A 270 -0.05 -34.32 -21.25
C LEU A 270 -1.51 -34.10 -21.62
N SER A 271 -2.04 -32.87 -21.49
CA SER A 271 -3.43 -32.57 -21.88
C SER A 271 -3.68 -32.80 -23.38
N LYS A 272 -2.75 -32.38 -24.25
CA LYS A 272 -2.86 -32.61 -25.70
C LYS A 272 -2.85 -34.10 -26.05
N LYS A 273 -1.96 -34.88 -25.43
CA LYS A 273 -1.92 -36.34 -25.61
C LYS A 273 -3.16 -37.01 -25.07
N ALA A 274 -3.62 -36.60 -23.90
CA ALA A 274 -4.84 -37.13 -23.29
C ALA A 274 -6.07 -36.86 -24.15
N ARG A 275 -6.25 -35.64 -24.64
CA ARG A 275 -7.35 -35.28 -25.54
C ARG A 275 -7.36 -36.16 -26.79
N LYS A 276 -6.20 -36.33 -27.43
CA LYS A 276 -6.06 -37.23 -28.60
C LYS A 276 -6.47 -38.67 -28.27
N MET A 277 -5.98 -39.24 -27.17
CA MET A 277 -6.30 -40.62 -26.79
C MET A 277 -7.78 -40.81 -26.45
N LEU A 278 -8.39 -39.84 -25.79
CA LEU A 278 -9.82 -39.84 -25.49
C LEU A 278 -10.65 -39.74 -26.78
N ASP A 279 -10.28 -38.86 -27.71
CA ASP A 279 -10.98 -38.67 -28.98
C ASP A 279 -10.89 -39.91 -29.88
N GLU A 280 -9.72 -40.57 -29.92
CA GLU A 280 -9.54 -41.85 -30.62
C GLU A 280 -10.41 -42.97 -30.02
N ALA A 281 -10.73 -42.88 -28.72
CA ALA A 281 -11.66 -43.77 -28.03
C ALA A 281 -13.14 -43.34 -28.13
N GLY A 282 -13.45 -42.25 -28.85
CA GLY A 282 -14.81 -41.70 -28.99
C GLY A 282 -15.33 -40.94 -27.76
N LEU A 283 -14.44 -40.50 -26.88
CA LEU A 283 -14.74 -39.84 -25.60
C LEU A 283 -14.66 -38.30 -25.69
N TYR A 284 -15.26 -37.72 -26.72
CA TYR A 284 -15.16 -36.29 -27.04
C TYR A 284 -15.60 -35.36 -25.89
N ASP A 285 -16.62 -35.76 -25.13
CA ASP A 285 -17.18 -34.96 -24.03
C ASP A 285 -16.48 -35.18 -22.67
N THR A 286 -15.51 -36.10 -22.59
CA THR A 286 -14.78 -36.34 -21.32
C THR A 286 -13.89 -35.16 -21.00
N GLN A 287 -14.11 -34.51 -19.86
CA GLN A 287 -13.36 -33.31 -19.46
C GLN A 287 -11.95 -33.62 -18.96
N ILE A 288 -11.02 -32.70 -19.20
CA ILE A 288 -9.65 -32.73 -18.69
C ILE A 288 -9.52 -31.66 -17.59
N VAL A 289 -9.40 -32.13 -16.35
CA VAL A 289 -9.14 -31.30 -15.18
C VAL A 289 -7.64 -31.33 -14.90
N VAL A 290 -7.04 -30.19 -14.61
CA VAL A 290 -5.67 -30.16 -14.08
C VAL A 290 -5.62 -29.52 -12.71
N SER A 291 -4.77 -30.06 -11.87
CA SER A 291 -4.30 -29.41 -10.64
C SER A 291 -2.77 -29.47 -10.65
N ASN A 292 -2.11 -28.62 -9.86
CA ASN A 292 -0.67 -28.60 -9.53
C ASN A 292 -0.12 -27.17 -9.54
N SER A 293 0.02 -26.57 -8.35
CA SER A 293 0.75 -25.31 -8.16
C SER A 293 0.39 -24.22 -9.18
N LEU A 294 -0.88 -24.14 -9.57
CA LEU A 294 -1.36 -23.24 -10.61
C LEU A 294 -1.48 -21.81 -10.07
N ASP A 295 -1.24 -20.83 -10.92
CA ASP A 295 -1.54 -19.42 -10.70
C ASP A 295 -1.97 -18.78 -12.02
N GLU A 296 -2.28 -17.48 -12.00
CA GLU A 296 -2.75 -16.76 -13.18
C GLU A 296 -1.74 -16.74 -14.33
N TYR A 297 -0.43 -16.78 -14.04
CA TYR A 297 0.62 -16.74 -15.06
C TYR A 297 0.77 -18.10 -15.73
N LEU A 298 0.82 -19.17 -14.94
CA LEU A 298 0.88 -20.52 -15.48
C LEU A 298 -0.39 -20.87 -16.27
N ILE A 299 -1.57 -20.50 -15.76
CA ILE A 299 -2.84 -20.71 -16.50
C ILE A 299 -2.84 -19.95 -17.84
N LYS A 300 -2.39 -18.69 -17.85
CA LYS A 300 -2.23 -17.90 -19.09
C LYS A 300 -1.32 -18.60 -20.08
N GLU A 301 -0.18 -19.12 -19.62
CA GLU A 301 0.79 -19.82 -20.47
C GLU A 301 0.24 -21.14 -21.02
N LEU A 302 -0.40 -21.96 -20.18
CA LEU A 302 -1.03 -23.23 -20.61
C LEU A 302 -2.07 -22.99 -21.71
N ILE A 303 -2.91 -21.96 -21.55
CA ILE A 303 -3.92 -21.60 -22.56
C ILE A 303 -3.25 -21.09 -23.84
N HIS A 304 -2.24 -20.23 -23.73
CA HIS A 304 -1.50 -19.71 -24.88
C HIS A 304 -0.83 -20.82 -25.69
N GLN A 305 -0.26 -21.81 -25.02
CA GLN A 305 0.36 -22.98 -25.65
C GLN A 305 -0.68 -23.96 -26.26
N GLY A 306 -1.97 -23.71 -26.10
CA GLY A 306 -3.04 -24.55 -26.64
C GLY A 306 -3.25 -25.86 -25.86
N ALA A 307 -2.98 -25.87 -24.56
CA ALA A 307 -3.31 -26.99 -23.68
C ALA A 307 -4.80 -27.33 -23.76
N GLN A 308 -5.13 -28.62 -23.79
CA GLN A 308 -6.51 -29.13 -23.92
C GLN A 308 -7.10 -29.35 -22.52
N ILE A 309 -7.33 -28.26 -21.80
CA ILE A 309 -7.78 -28.28 -20.40
C ILE A 309 -9.16 -27.63 -20.33
N ASP A 310 -10.08 -28.24 -19.58
CA ASP A 310 -11.47 -27.78 -19.41
C ASP A 310 -11.69 -27.08 -18.06
N SER A 311 -10.94 -27.46 -17.03
CA SER A 311 -11.02 -26.80 -15.72
C SER A 311 -9.73 -26.92 -14.91
N PHE A 312 -9.57 -26.01 -13.95
CA PHE A 312 -8.38 -25.87 -13.12
C PHE A 312 -8.71 -26.03 -11.63
N GLY A 313 -8.00 -26.89 -10.93
CA GLY A 313 -7.99 -26.97 -9.47
C GLY A 313 -6.79 -26.20 -8.91
N VAL A 314 -7.03 -25.07 -8.24
CA VAL A 314 -5.98 -24.19 -7.74
C VAL A 314 -5.91 -24.25 -6.22
N GLY A 315 -4.75 -24.61 -5.70
CA GLY A 315 -4.52 -24.85 -4.28
C GLY A 315 -3.80 -23.70 -3.58
N GLU A 316 -2.55 -23.96 -3.19
CA GLU A 316 -1.80 -23.11 -2.27
C GLU A 316 -1.55 -21.70 -2.81
N ARG A 317 -1.26 -21.54 -4.11
CA ARG A 317 -0.93 -20.22 -4.67
C ARG A 317 -2.11 -19.24 -4.65
N LEU A 318 -3.34 -19.75 -4.62
CA LEU A 318 -4.55 -18.94 -4.47
C LEU A 318 -4.80 -18.62 -2.99
N VAL A 319 -4.99 -19.64 -2.15
CA VAL A 319 -5.46 -19.45 -0.77
C VAL A 319 -4.44 -18.76 0.13
N THR A 320 -3.14 -18.83 -0.19
CA THR A 320 -2.10 -18.12 0.56
C THR A 320 -1.66 -16.83 -0.12
N ALA A 321 -2.21 -16.51 -1.30
CA ALA A 321 -1.73 -15.44 -2.18
C ALA A 321 -0.19 -15.45 -2.27
N ARG A 322 0.39 -16.61 -2.57
CA ARG A 322 1.82 -16.93 -2.37
C ARG A 322 2.80 -15.87 -2.88
N SER A 323 2.50 -15.20 -3.99
CA SER A 323 3.37 -14.21 -4.60
C SER A 323 3.46 -12.91 -3.80
N GLU A 324 2.38 -12.49 -3.15
CA GLU A 324 2.33 -11.35 -2.24
C GLU A 324 1.25 -11.57 -1.17
N ALA A 325 1.65 -12.16 -0.04
CA ALA A 325 0.72 -12.58 1.02
C ALA A 325 0.25 -11.44 1.95
N VAL A 326 0.60 -10.19 1.65
CA VAL A 326 0.30 -9.02 2.50
C VAL A 326 -0.53 -8.02 1.72
N PHE A 327 -1.75 -7.76 2.19
CA PHE A 327 -2.55 -6.65 1.70
C PHE A 327 -2.18 -5.37 2.45
N GLY A 328 -1.78 -4.33 1.73
CA GLY A 328 -1.27 -3.08 2.30
C GLY A 328 -2.34 -2.15 2.90
N GLY A 329 -3.41 -2.70 3.50
CA GLY A 329 -4.49 -1.93 4.12
C GLY A 329 -4.07 -1.32 5.46
N VAL A 330 -4.56 -0.12 5.73
CA VAL A 330 -4.23 0.68 6.92
C VAL A 330 -5.46 1.41 7.44
N PHE A 331 -5.53 1.58 8.76
CA PHE A 331 -6.57 2.31 9.48
C PHE A 331 -5.95 3.61 10.01
N LYS A 332 -6.52 4.78 9.68
CA LYS A 332 -5.88 6.07 9.93
C LYS A 332 -6.87 7.16 10.33
N LEU A 333 -6.55 7.86 11.41
CA LEU A 333 -7.26 9.06 11.84
C LEU A 333 -7.18 10.15 10.77
N SER A 334 -8.32 10.71 10.40
CA SER A 334 -8.45 11.74 9.37
C SER A 334 -9.14 13.01 9.86
N ALA A 335 -9.93 12.95 10.94
CA ALA A 335 -10.47 14.13 11.61
C ALA A 335 -10.82 13.86 13.07
N VAL A 336 -10.85 14.90 13.90
CA VAL A 336 -11.30 14.86 15.30
C VAL A 336 -12.16 16.09 15.58
N MET A 337 -13.24 15.92 16.33
CA MET A 337 -14.08 17.00 16.80
C MET A 337 -13.37 17.81 17.88
N GLU A 338 -13.17 19.09 17.63
CA GLU A 338 -12.57 20.04 18.57
C GLU A 338 -13.50 21.25 18.70
N ASN A 339 -13.95 21.56 19.92
CA ASN A 339 -14.86 22.68 20.19
C ASN A 339 -16.14 22.67 19.33
N GLY A 340 -16.68 21.48 19.03
CA GLY A 340 -17.89 21.31 18.20
C GLY A 340 -17.66 21.44 16.68
N VAL A 341 -16.41 21.58 16.24
CA VAL A 341 -16.02 21.61 14.82
C VAL A 341 -15.19 20.39 14.49
N LEU A 342 -15.49 19.71 13.38
CA LEU A 342 -14.72 18.56 12.93
C LEU A 342 -13.40 19.03 12.29
N THR A 343 -12.31 19.00 13.07
CA THR A 343 -10.99 19.44 12.63
C THR A 343 -10.26 18.33 11.85
N PRO A 344 -9.88 18.56 10.59
CA PRO A 344 -9.12 17.60 9.80
C PRO A 344 -7.71 17.33 10.38
N LYS A 345 -7.26 16.09 10.33
CA LYS A 345 -5.95 15.63 10.81
C LYS A 345 -5.16 15.01 9.66
N ILE A 346 -3.86 15.31 9.63
CA ILE A 346 -2.93 14.76 8.65
C ILE A 346 -1.73 14.14 9.37
N LYS A 347 -1.25 13.02 8.84
CA LYS A 347 0.02 12.42 9.24
C LYS A 347 1.02 12.61 8.11
N LEU A 348 2.01 13.47 8.33
CA LEU A 348 3.14 13.64 7.41
C LEU A 348 4.12 12.46 7.55
N SER A 349 4.88 12.21 6.50
CA SER A 349 5.91 11.18 6.47
C SER A 349 7.00 11.59 5.49
N GLU A 350 8.24 11.19 5.76
CA GLU A 350 9.38 11.34 4.82
C GLU A 350 9.10 10.68 3.46
N ASN A 351 8.29 9.62 3.45
CA ASN A 351 7.75 9.05 2.23
C ASN A 351 6.42 9.74 1.90
N VAL A 352 6.40 10.52 0.81
CA VAL A 352 5.23 11.31 0.37
C VAL A 352 3.97 10.46 0.22
N VAL A 353 4.10 9.23 -0.30
CA VAL A 353 2.98 8.27 -0.49
C VAL A 353 2.36 7.83 0.84
N LYS A 354 3.09 7.96 1.97
CA LYS A 354 2.57 7.68 3.32
C LYS A 354 1.90 8.88 3.98
N THR A 355 1.80 10.02 3.29
CA THR A 355 1.05 11.19 3.76
C THR A 355 -0.45 10.96 3.60
N THR A 356 -1.17 10.96 4.71
CA THR A 356 -2.62 10.68 4.70
C THR A 356 -3.43 11.81 4.07
N THR A 357 -4.61 11.49 3.53
CA THR A 357 -5.58 12.49 3.06
C THR A 357 -6.53 12.84 4.20
N PRO A 358 -6.60 14.11 4.63
CA PRO A 358 -7.32 14.51 5.84
C PRO A 358 -8.86 14.57 5.63
N GLY A 359 -9.60 14.83 6.71
CA GLY A 359 -11.04 15.15 6.69
C GLY A 359 -11.96 13.93 6.63
N PHE A 360 -13.25 14.17 6.82
CA PHE A 360 -14.31 13.17 6.59
C PHE A 360 -14.69 13.18 5.11
N LYS A 361 -14.65 12.01 4.47
CA LYS A 361 -14.61 11.90 3.00
C LYS A 361 -15.69 11.00 2.43
N GLN A 362 -16.07 11.27 1.18
CA GLN A 362 -16.90 10.41 0.33
C GLN A 362 -16.12 10.05 -0.95
N LEU A 363 -16.47 8.93 -1.58
CA LEU A 363 -15.86 8.43 -2.81
C LEU A 363 -16.89 8.37 -3.93
N TYR A 364 -16.56 8.94 -5.09
CA TYR A 364 -17.39 8.92 -6.29
C TYR A 364 -16.67 8.21 -7.42
N ARG A 365 -17.29 7.19 -8.02
CA ARG A 365 -16.80 6.57 -9.27
C ARG A 365 -17.50 7.17 -10.47
N PHE A 366 -16.72 7.65 -11.43
CA PHE A 366 -17.20 8.22 -12.68
C PHE A 366 -17.29 7.13 -13.74
N TYR A 367 -18.37 7.13 -14.52
CA TYR A 367 -18.60 6.22 -15.63
C TYR A 367 -18.84 7.01 -16.92
N ASP A 368 -18.31 6.51 -18.03
CA ASP A 368 -18.61 7.05 -19.35
C ASP A 368 -19.97 6.56 -19.90
N GLU A 369 -20.32 7.01 -21.10
CA GLU A 369 -21.56 6.62 -21.79
C GLU A 369 -21.66 5.10 -22.05
N ASN A 370 -20.53 4.39 -22.08
CA ASN A 370 -20.45 2.93 -22.24
C ASN A 370 -20.43 2.18 -20.89
N ASN A 371 -20.69 2.88 -19.78
CA ASN A 371 -20.63 2.35 -18.43
C ASN A 371 -19.23 1.84 -18.04
N LYS A 372 -18.17 2.40 -18.62
CA LYS A 372 -16.78 2.13 -18.25
C LYS A 372 -16.31 3.13 -17.20
N ALA A 373 -15.66 2.62 -16.16
CA ALA A 373 -15.14 3.42 -15.05
C ALA A 373 -13.99 4.30 -15.54
N ILE A 374 -14.09 5.61 -15.35
CA ILE A 374 -13.14 6.62 -15.82
C ILE A 374 -12.08 6.89 -14.74
N ALA A 375 -12.54 7.23 -13.54
CA ALA A 375 -11.74 7.62 -12.40
C ALA A 375 -12.60 7.55 -11.14
N ASP A 376 -11.93 7.43 -9.99
CA ASP A 376 -12.53 7.63 -8.68
C ASP A 376 -12.08 8.99 -8.13
N VAL A 377 -13.03 9.74 -7.56
CA VAL A 377 -12.78 11.06 -6.99
C VAL A 377 -13.13 11.01 -5.50
N VAL A 378 -12.11 11.23 -4.68
CA VAL A 378 -12.26 11.39 -3.24
C VAL A 378 -12.62 12.85 -2.95
N THR A 379 -13.68 13.04 -2.19
CA THR A 379 -14.26 14.36 -1.88
C THR A 379 -14.39 14.53 -0.37
N LEU A 380 -14.59 15.76 0.11
CA LEU A 380 -15.16 15.96 1.46
C LEU A 380 -16.58 15.40 1.48
N PHE A 381 -17.01 14.84 2.62
CA PHE A 381 -18.22 14.02 2.71
C PHE A 381 -19.50 14.71 2.21
N ASP A 382 -19.62 16.02 2.45
CA ASP A 382 -20.80 16.81 2.09
C ASP A 382 -20.75 17.37 0.65
N GLU A 383 -19.68 17.12 -0.09
CA GLU A 383 -19.61 17.52 -1.50
C GLU A 383 -20.55 16.67 -2.36
N VAL A 384 -21.16 17.33 -3.34
CA VAL A 384 -22.03 16.72 -4.34
C VAL A 384 -21.41 17.03 -5.70
N ILE A 385 -21.27 16.00 -6.53
CA ILE A 385 -20.85 16.13 -7.92
C ILE A 385 -22.12 16.14 -8.78
N ASP A 386 -22.29 17.20 -9.57
CA ASP A 386 -23.40 17.35 -10.50
C ASP A 386 -23.05 16.68 -11.83
N GLU A 387 -23.87 15.72 -12.26
CA GLU A 387 -23.72 15.02 -13.56
C GLU A 387 -24.06 15.93 -14.75
N GLY A 388 -24.78 17.03 -14.53
CA GLY A 388 -25.17 17.98 -15.57
C GLY A 388 -24.05 18.94 -16.00
N GLU A 389 -23.00 19.06 -15.21
CA GLU A 389 -21.91 20.01 -15.44
C GLU A 389 -20.59 19.29 -15.75
N PRO A 390 -19.72 19.86 -16.63
CA PRO A 390 -18.39 19.31 -16.84
C PRO A 390 -17.58 19.27 -15.53
N TYR A 391 -16.86 18.17 -15.30
CA TYR A 391 -16.02 18.00 -14.13
C TYR A 391 -14.54 17.92 -14.52
N GLU A 392 -13.66 18.59 -13.78
CA GLU A 392 -12.23 18.57 -14.02
C GLU A 392 -11.53 17.55 -13.10
N LEU A 393 -11.01 16.48 -13.71
CA LEU A 393 -10.16 15.48 -13.07
C LEU A 393 -8.71 15.94 -13.12
N PHE A 394 -7.94 15.68 -12.06
CA PHE A 394 -6.51 15.98 -12.03
C PHE A 394 -5.75 15.07 -11.07
N HIS A 395 -4.53 14.71 -11.48
CA HIS A 395 -3.68 13.84 -10.67
C HIS A 395 -3.21 14.55 -9.39
N PRO A 396 -3.42 13.98 -8.19
CA PRO A 396 -3.18 14.69 -6.93
C PRO A 396 -1.70 15.03 -6.68
N GLU A 397 -0.76 14.19 -7.15
CA GLU A 397 0.69 14.44 -7.04
C GLU A 397 1.27 15.23 -8.24
N TYR A 398 0.57 15.24 -9.38
CA TYR A 398 1.04 15.88 -10.61
C TYR A 398 -0.10 16.75 -11.15
N PRO A 399 -0.46 17.86 -10.48
CA PRO A 399 -1.70 18.58 -10.78
C PRO A 399 -1.75 19.20 -12.18
N TYR A 400 -0.64 19.23 -12.92
CA TYR A 400 -0.61 19.62 -14.33
C TYR A 400 -1.22 18.55 -15.27
N LYS A 401 -1.37 17.30 -14.81
CA LYS A 401 -2.08 16.23 -15.54
C LYS A 401 -3.57 16.35 -15.22
N ARG A 402 -4.31 17.02 -16.11
CA ARG A 402 -5.72 17.36 -15.93
C ARG A 402 -6.54 16.97 -17.14
N LYS A 403 -7.81 16.66 -16.93
CA LYS A 403 -8.77 16.36 -18.00
C LYS A 403 -10.17 16.79 -17.57
N VAL A 404 -10.86 17.53 -18.45
CA VAL A 404 -12.29 17.80 -18.27
C VAL A 404 -13.09 16.64 -18.86
N VAL A 405 -14.03 16.12 -18.08
CA VAL A 405 -15.00 15.11 -18.50
C VAL A 405 -16.41 15.71 -18.53
N SER A 406 -17.20 15.29 -19.51
CA SER A 406 -18.60 15.66 -19.69
C SER A 406 -19.40 14.40 -20.05
N ASN A 407 -20.73 14.44 -19.91
CA ASN A 407 -21.63 13.30 -20.14
C ASN A 407 -21.25 12.04 -19.35
N PHE A 408 -20.88 12.20 -18.08
CA PHE A 408 -20.56 11.08 -17.19
C PHE A 408 -21.73 10.78 -16.26
N LYS A 409 -21.72 9.57 -15.68
CA LYS A 409 -22.54 9.22 -14.51
C LYS A 409 -21.63 9.06 -13.31
N VAL A 410 -22.12 9.39 -12.10
CA VAL A 410 -21.37 9.18 -10.86
C VAL A 410 -22.10 8.23 -9.94
N ARG A 411 -21.35 7.40 -9.22
CA ARG A 411 -21.88 6.59 -8.13
C ARG A 411 -21.12 6.88 -6.84
N LYS A 412 -21.86 7.22 -5.78
CA LYS A 412 -21.30 7.23 -4.41
C LYS A 412 -20.97 5.80 -4.00
N LEU A 413 -19.74 5.55 -3.60
CA LEU A 413 -19.29 4.19 -3.25
C LEU A 413 -19.39 3.89 -1.75
N LEU A 414 -19.23 4.89 -0.86
CA LEU A 414 -19.38 4.65 0.57
C LEU A 414 -20.86 4.72 0.96
N GLU A 415 -21.40 3.55 1.31
CA GLU A 415 -22.76 3.38 1.79
C GLU A 415 -22.81 3.34 3.32
N PRO A 416 -23.88 3.85 3.95
CA PRO A 416 -24.05 3.73 5.40
C PRO A 416 -24.28 2.27 5.80
N ILE A 417 -23.39 1.74 6.66
CA ILE A 417 -23.48 0.40 7.22
C ILE A 417 -24.12 0.42 8.59
N PHE A 418 -23.52 1.19 9.50
CA PHE A 418 -24.06 1.48 10.82
C PHE A 418 -24.33 2.97 10.94
N LEU A 419 -25.49 3.33 11.48
CA LEU A 419 -25.78 4.70 11.90
C LEU A 419 -26.13 4.69 13.39
N LYS A 420 -25.36 5.43 14.19
CA LYS A 420 -25.49 5.45 15.65
C LYS A 420 -25.47 4.04 16.27
N GLY A 421 -24.56 3.18 15.80
CA GLY A 421 -24.43 1.78 16.24
C GLY A 421 -25.51 0.82 15.74
N LYS A 422 -26.47 1.28 14.93
CA LYS A 422 -27.53 0.41 14.36
C LYS A 422 -27.21 0.02 12.93
N LEU A 423 -27.22 -1.27 12.62
CA LEU A 423 -27.09 -1.78 11.26
C LEU A 423 -28.27 -1.27 10.40
N VAL A 424 -27.97 -0.45 9.40
CA VAL A 424 -28.93 0.06 8.41
C VAL A 424 -28.74 -0.55 7.02
N TYR A 425 -27.57 -1.14 6.77
CA TYR A 425 -27.26 -1.82 5.53
C TYR A 425 -27.94 -3.19 5.46
N LYS A 426 -28.59 -3.46 4.32
CA LYS A 426 -29.19 -4.76 4.03
C LYS A 426 -28.11 -5.68 3.46
N GLN A 427 -27.63 -6.60 4.29
CA GLN A 427 -26.59 -7.54 3.88
C GLN A 427 -27.06 -8.41 2.70
N PRO A 428 -26.37 -8.38 1.54
CA PRO A 428 -26.68 -9.23 0.41
C PRO A 428 -26.28 -10.68 0.69
N LYS A 429 -26.90 -11.62 -0.01
CA LYS A 429 -26.44 -13.02 0.00
C LYS A 429 -25.15 -13.18 -0.78
N LEU A 430 -24.36 -14.21 -0.48
CA LEU A 430 -23.08 -14.46 -1.16
C LEU A 430 -23.21 -14.53 -2.69
N GLU A 431 -24.27 -15.15 -3.21
CA GLU A 431 -24.52 -15.23 -4.66
C GLU A 431 -24.87 -13.86 -5.28
N GLU A 432 -25.52 -12.98 -4.52
CA GLU A 432 -25.79 -11.60 -4.95
C GLU A 432 -24.48 -10.80 -5.03
N ILE A 433 -23.58 -10.98 -4.05
CA ILE A 433 -22.23 -10.37 -4.06
C ILE A 433 -21.43 -10.86 -5.27
N ARG A 434 -21.43 -12.17 -5.55
CA ARG A 434 -20.74 -12.75 -6.71
C ARG A 434 -21.28 -12.22 -8.03
N ASN A 435 -22.60 -12.14 -8.19
CA ASN A 435 -23.22 -11.58 -9.39
C ASN A 435 -22.92 -10.08 -9.54
N PHE A 436 -22.95 -9.33 -8.43
CA PHE A 436 -22.58 -7.93 -8.41
C PHE A 436 -21.12 -7.73 -8.82
N ASN A 437 -20.18 -8.51 -8.27
CA ASN A 437 -18.77 -8.50 -8.69
C ASN A 437 -18.62 -8.74 -10.19
N LYS A 438 -19.32 -9.74 -10.74
CA LYS A 438 -19.27 -10.05 -12.17
C LYS A 438 -19.72 -8.86 -13.04
N GLU A 439 -20.74 -8.12 -12.64
CA GLU A 439 -21.18 -6.92 -13.37
C GLU A 439 -20.20 -5.76 -13.18
N GLU A 440 -19.71 -5.53 -11.96
CA GLU A 440 -18.74 -4.47 -11.68
C GLU A 440 -17.42 -4.66 -12.44
N MET A 441 -16.93 -5.89 -12.55
CA MET A 441 -15.72 -6.20 -13.30
C MET A 441 -15.85 -5.86 -14.80
N LYS A 442 -17.06 -5.87 -15.37
CA LYS A 442 -17.29 -5.46 -16.77
C LYS A 442 -17.14 -3.96 -16.96
N THR A 443 -17.28 -3.16 -15.90
CA THR A 443 -17.11 -1.70 -15.95
C THR A 443 -15.64 -1.29 -16.06
N LEU A 444 -14.70 -2.18 -15.72
CA LEU A 444 -13.27 -1.88 -15.83
C LEU A 444 -12.79 -1.95 -17.28
N TRP A 445 -11.76 -1.18 -17.58
CA TRP A 445 -11.02 -1.23 -18.84
C TRP A 445 -10.09 -2.44 -18.88
N ASP A 446 -9.95 -3.07 -20.05
CA ASP A 446 -9.09 -4.25 -20.22
C ASP A 446 -7.63 -3.94 -19.84
N GLU A 447 -7.20 -2.69 -20.06
CA GLU A 447 -5.88 -2.20 -19.72
C GLU A 447 -5.58 -2.25 -18.22
N VAL A 448 -6.60 -2.09 -17.37
CA VAL A 448 -6.53 -2.20 -15.89
C VAL A 448 -6.50 -3.67 -15.46
N LEU A 449 -7.15 -4.56 -16.23
CA LEU A 449 -7.23 -5.99 -15.95
C LEU A 449 -5.98 -6.80 -16.34
N ARG A 450 -5.00 -6.16 -16.99
CA ARG A 450 -3.74 -6.83 -17.40
C ARG A 450 -2.95 -7.31 -16.19
N LEU A 451 -2.31 -8.47 -16.33
CA LEU A 451 -1.43 -9.00 -15.29
C LEU A 451 -0.11 -8.24 -15.18
N GLU A 452 0.45 -7.87 -16.34
CA GLU A 452 1.76 -7.25 -16.43
C GLU A 452 1.59 -5.80 -16.86
N ARG A 453 2.13 -4.89 -16.05
CA ARG A 453 2.08 -3.44 -16.28
C ARG A 453 0.65 -2.95 -16.61
N PRO A 454 -0.34 -3.23 -15.75
CA PRO A 454 -1.67 -2.69 -15.94
C PRO A 454 -1.64 -1.16 -15.98
N HIS A 455 -2.62 -0.59 -16.68
CA HIS A 455 -2.86 0.84 -16.57
C HIS A 455 -3.25 1.16 -15.12
N GLN A 456 -2.61 2.18 -14.54
CA GLN A 456 -2.96 2.64 -13.21
C GLN A 456 -4.28 3.40 -13.29
N TYR A 457 -5.28 2.87 -12.59
CA TYR A 457 -6.58 3.53 -12.48
C TYR A 457 -6.44 4.86 -11.74
N TYR A 458 -7.18 5.87 -12.19
CA TYR A 458 -7.09 7.23 -11.64
C TYR A 458 -7.89 7.34 -10.35
N VAL A 459 -7.21 7.70 -9.25
CA VAL A 459 -7.81 8.06 -7.97
C VAL A 459 -7.43 9.51 -7.67
N ASP A 460 -8.35 10.41 -7.96
CA ASP A 460 -8.16 11.86 -7.89
C ASP A 460 -8.82 12.43 -6.63
N LEU A 461 -8.50 13.68 -6.29
CA LEU A 461 -9.13 14.42 -5.20
C LEU A 461 -10.00 15.53 -5.79
N SER A 462 -11.10 15.87 -5.12
CA SER A 462 -11.78 17.14 -5.40
C SER A 462 -10.82 18.31 -5.15
N GLN A 463 -11.05 19.42 -5.85
CA GLN A 463 -10.24 20.63 -5.65
C GLN A 463 -10.25 21.06 -4.17
N LYS A 464 -11.42 21.06 -3.51
CA LYS A 464 -11.55 21.44 -2.10
C LYS A 464 -10.75 20.52 -1.17
N LEU A 465 -10.80 19.21 -1.39
CA LEU A 465 -10.06 18.25 -0.57
C LEU A 465 -8.55 18.35 -0.82
N TRP A 466 -8.14 18.56 -2.06
CA TRP A 466 -6.74 18.78 -2.41
C TRP A 466 -6.20 20.06 -1.77
N ASP A 467 -6.94 21.18 -1.85
CA ASP A 467 -6.58 22.46 -1.21
C ASP A 467 -6.43 22.30 0.30
N LEU A 468 -7.37 21.62 0.97
CA LEU A 468 -7.30 21.30 2.39
C LEU A 468 -6.04 20.48 2.73
N LYS A 469 -5.71 19.48 1.90
CA LYS A 469 -4.51 18.67 2.09
C LYS A 469 -3.25 19.53 1.98
N GLN A 470 -3.15 20.41 0.98
CA GLN A 470 -2.00 21.30 0.81
C GLN A 470 -1.89 22.31 1.97
N GLU A 471 -3.00 22.88 2.42
CA GLU A 471 -3.03 23.80 3.56
C GLU A 471 -2.44 23.14 4.82
N LEU A 472 -2.88 21.92 5.15
CA LEU A 472 -2.36 21.20 6.31
C LEU A 472 -0.89 20.80 6.13
N ILE A 473 -0.48 20.38 4.93
CA ILE A 473 0.93 20.09 4.64
C ILE A 473 1.78 21.33 4.91
N ASN A 474 1.39 22.49 4.37
CA ASN A 474 2.12 23.74 4.54
C ASN A 474 2.15 24.17 6.01
N LYS A 475 1.01 24.12 6.71
CA LYS A 475 0.89 24.45 8.14
C LYS A 475 1.82 23.63 9.04
N TYR A 476 2.03 22.34 8.74
CA TYR A 476 2.91 21.48 9.54
C TYR A 476 4.35 21.44 9.03
N LYS A 477 4.60 21.67 7.73
CA LYS A 477 5.95 21.89 7.20
C LYS A 477 6.55 23.16 7.79
N GLU A 478 5.82 24.27 7.79
CA GLU A 478 6.18 25.53 8.45
C GLU A 478 6.38 25.40 9.97
N LYS A 479 6.17 24.25 10.61
CA LYS A 479 6.51 24.06 12.03
C LYS A 479 7.71 23.14 12.25
N ASN A 480 8.12 22.36 11.25
CA ASN A 480 8.96 21.18 11.45
C ASN A 480 10.23 21.14 10.59
N TRP A 481 10.33 21.82 9.45
CA TRP A 481 11.50 21.62 8.56
C TRP A 481 12.81 22.24 9.09
N TRP A 482 12.76 23.34 9.86
CA TRP A 482 13.97 23.94 10.46
C TRP A 482 14.35 23.34 11.81
N LYS A 483 13.55 22.42 12.37
CA LYS A 483 13.84 21.78 13.67
C LYS A 483 14.67 20.51 13.55
N MET A 484 15.06 20.11 12.34
CA MET A 484 15.76 18.84 12.08
C MET A 484 17.27 18.96 11.83
N SER A 485 17.86 20.15 11.78
CA SER A 485 19.31 20.29 12.01
C SER A 485 19.52 21.11 13.29
N ARG A 486 20.02 20.45 14.35
CA ARG A 486 20.63 21.15 15.50
C ARG A 486 22.03 21.65 15.11
N ASN A 487 22.24 22.03 13.86
CA ASN A 487 23.52 22.52 13.40
C ASN A 487 23.59 24.01 13.68
N ASN A 488 24.50 24.39 14.57
CA ASN A 488 24.74 25.78 14.91
C ASN A 488 25.51 26.53 13.79
N ILE A 489 25.69 25.94 12.62
CA ILE A 489 26.58 26.44 11.55
C ILE A 489 25.76 27.06 10.43
N GLU A 490 26.08 28.29 10.05
CA GLU A 490 25.47 29.01 8.93
C GLU A 490 26.54 29.57 8.00
N VAL A 491 26.21 29.69 6.71
CA VAL A 491 27.16 30.03 5.64
C VAL A 491 26.97 31.49 5.25
N VAL A 492 28.05 32.26 5.11
CA VAL A 492 27.97 33.67 4.72
C VAL A 492 28.81 33.94 3.48
N LEU A 493 28.18 34.45 2.42
CA LEU A 493 28.86 34.96 1.23
C LEU A 493 28.94 36.48 1.30
N TYR A 494 30.16 36.98 1.42
CA TYR A 494 30.49 38.40 1.48
C TYR A 494 30.67 38.94 0.06
N ASN A 495 29.66 39.65 -0.45
CA ASN A 495 29.64 40.29 -1.77
C ASN A 495 29.88 39.31 -2.94
N PRO A 496 29.10 38.23 -3.08
CA PRO A 496 29.32 37.25 -4.15
C PRO A 496 29.08 37.86 -5.53
N GLU A 497 29.95 37.56 -6.49
CA GLU A 497 29.92 38.18 -7.81
C GLU A 497 29.38 37.23 -8.89
N ILE A 498 29.62 35.92 -8.76
CA ILE A 498 29.33 34.94 -9.82
C ILE A 498 28.09 34.08 -9.49
N PRO A 499 26.98 34.20 -10.24
CA PRO A 499 25.72 33.50 -9.93
C PRO A 499 25.85 31.98 -9.96
N GLN A 500 26.70 31.41 -10.81
CA GLN A 500 26.90 29.95 -10.86
C GLN A 500 27.54 29.39 -9.59
N ASN A 501 28.49 30.12 -9.00
CA ASN A 501 29.12 29.71 -7.74
C ASN A 501 28.11 29.77 -6.62
N THR A 502 27.33 30.87 -6.51
CA THR A 502 26.26 30.98 -5.51
C THR A 502 25.22 29.88 -5.69
N GLY A 503 24.82 29.55 -6.91
CA GLY A 503 23.85 28.48 -7.17
C GLY A 503 24.36 27.10 -6.74
N ASN A 504 25.63 26.80 -7.01
CA ASN A 504 26.28 25.57 -6.52
C ASN A 504 26.36 25.55 -4.98
N ILE A 505 26.64 26.69 -4.35
CA ILE A 505 26.70 26.82 -2.89
C ILE A 505 25.32 26.62 -2.26
N MET A 506 24.27 27.22 -2.84
CA MET A 506 22.89 26.99 -2.42
C MET A 506 22.54 25.51 -2.44
N ARG A 507 22.94 24.78 -3.48
CA ARG A 507 22.77 23.33 -3.56
C ARG A 507 23.52 22.60 -2.45
N THR A 508 24.75 22.99 -2.13
CA THR A 508 25.52 22.44 -1.00
C THR A 508 24.82 22.71 0.33
N CYS A 509 24.30 23.93 0.55
CA CYS A 509 23.53 24.28 1.74
C CYS A 509 22.26 23.41 1.88
N VAL A 510 21.54 23.16 0.79
CA VAL A 510 20.39 22.23 0.79
C VAL A 510 20.84 20.82 1.17
N ALA A 511 21.92 20.32 0.58
CA ALA A 511 22.44 18.98 0.86
C ALA A 511 22.86 18.78 2.32
N LEU A 512 23.27 19.86 3.01
CA LEU A 512 23.73 19.84 4.39
C LEU A 512 22.70 20.38 5.40
N GLY A 513 21.53 20.83 4.93
CA GLY A 513 20.49 21.43 5.77
C GLY A 513 20.94 22.73 6.47
N LEU A 514 21.74 23.56 5.80
CA LEU A 514 22.32 24.80 6.34
C LEU A 514 21.66 26.05 5.76
N LYS A 515 21.61 27.12 6.55
CA LYS A 515 21.16 28.45 6.10
C LYS A 515 22.30 29.20 5.39
N LEU A 516 21.96 29.90 4.30
CA LEU A 516 22.87 30.73 3.53
C LEU A 516 22.56 32.23 3.73
N HIS A 517 23.58 33.03 3.97
CA HIS A 517 23.48 34.49 4.04
C HIS A 517 24.24 35.13 2.89
N LEU A 518 23.61 36.10 2.23
CA LEU A 518 24.20 36.86 1.14
C LEU A 518 24.33 38.32 1.58
N ILE A 519 25.54 38.87 1.58
CA ILE A 519 25.78 40.28 1.92
C ILE A 519 25.95 41.09 0.64
N GLU A 520 25.14 42.13 0.47
CA GLU A 520 25.19 43.06 -0.66
C GLU A 520 26.45 43.94 -0.69
N PRO A 521 26.93 44.35 -1.89
CA PRO A 521 26.31 44.15 -3.20
C PRO A 521 26.48 42.73 -3.76
N LEU A 522 25.45 42.23 -4.45
CA LEU A 522 25.50 40.99 -5.24
C LEU A 522 25.83 41.33 -6.69
N GLY A 523 26.73 40.56 -7.33
CA GLY A 523 27.05 40.72 -8.76
C GLY A 523 25.97 40.24 -9.73
N PHE A 524 24.82 39.77 -9.22
CA PHE A 524 23.73 39.16 -9.98
C PHE A 524 22.38 39.40 -9.28
N LYS A 525 21.28 39.12 -9.98
CA LYS A 525 19.94 39.12 -9.39
C LYS A 525 19.57 37.72 -8.90
N ILE A 526 18.79 37.64 -7.83
CA ILE A 526 18.39 36.35 -7.20
C ILE A 526 17.45 35.52 -8.10
N ASP A 527 16.79 36.15 -9.06
CA ASP A 527 15.96 35.51 -10.08
C ASP A 527 16.73 35.16 -11.38
N ASP A 528 18.05 35.34 -11.40
CA ASP A 528 18.88 35.06 -12.59
C ASP A 528 18.77 33.60 -13.03
N THR A 529 18.51 33.39 -14.32
CA THR A 529 18.36 32.05 -14.91
C THR A 529 19.59 31.17 -14.73
N LYS A 530 20.80 31.76 -14.70
CA LYS A 530 22.06 31.05 -14.45
C LYS A 530 22.15 30.58 -13.00
N LEU A 531 21.69 31.39 -12.04
CA LEU A 531 21.61 31.00 -10.62
C LEU A 531 20.64 29.82 -10.45
N ARG A 532 19.44 29.91 -11.03
CA ARG A 532 18.43 28.83 -11.01
C ARG A 532 18.95 27.54 -11.65
N ARG A 533 19.61 27.65 -12.80
CA ARG A 533 20.17 26.48 -13.51
C ARG A 533 21.25 25.76 -12.71
N SER A 534 22.09 26.50 -11.98
CA SER A 534 23.13 25.92 -11.13
C SER A 534 22.58 25.32 -9.83
N ALA A 535 21.46 25.85 -9.31
CA ALA A 535 20.78 25.30 -8.14
C ALA A 535 19.91 24.04 -8.44
N LEU A 536 19.62 23.75 -9.72
CA LEU A 536 18.74 22.66 -10.19
C LEU A 536 17.31 22.73 -9.59
N ASP A 537 16.58 21.61 -9.59
CA ASP A 537 15.21 21.47 -9.09
C ASP A 537 15.08 21.63 -7.55
N TYR A 538 16.15 22.03 -6.87
CA TYR A 538 16.19 22.16 -5.40
C TYR A 538 15.85 23.56 -4.90
N TYR A 539 15.42 24.47 -5.78
CA TYR A 539 15.22 25.88 -5.46
C TYR A 539 14.21 26.11 -4.33
N GLU A 540 13.18 25.26 -4.25
CA GLU A 540 12.14 25.32 -3.21
C GLU A 540 12.67 24.95 -1.80
N PHE A 541 13.82 24.30 -1.72
CA PHE A 541 14.44 23.89 -0.45
C PHE A 541 15.53 24.84 0.03
N ILE A 542 15.85 25.89 -0.74
CA ILE A 542 16.94 26.82 -0.40
C ILE A 542 16.50 27.73 0.76
N ASN A 543 17.18 27.60 1.90
CA ASN A 543 17.04 28.52 3.02
C ASN A 543 18.12 29.61 2.94
N TYR A 544 17.76 30.82 2.50
CA TYR A 544 18.69 31.94 2.44
C TYR A 544 18.10 33.26 2.91
N GLU A 545 18.98 34.19 3.30
CA GLU A 545 18.63 35.56 3.69
C GLU A 545 19.63 36.55 3.09
N VAL A 546 19.14 37.69 2.62
CA VAL A 546 19.97 38.75 2.02
C VAL A 546 20.06 39.93 2.98
N HIS A 547 21.28 40.42 3.18
CA HIS A 547 21.61 41.51 4.08
C HIS A 547 22.19 42.69 3.31
N LYS A 548 21.80 43.90 3.69
CA LYS A 548 22.19 45.13 2.97
C LYS A 548 23.67 45.48 3.13
N SER A 549 24.26 45.05 4.24
CA SER A 549 25.66 45.29 4.57
C SER A 549 26.15 44.29 5.61
N PHE A 550 27.45 44.30 5.88
CA PHE A 550 28.03 43.51 6.97
C PHE A 550 27.49 43.92 8.35
N ASP A 551 27.25 45.22 8.57
CA ASP A 551 26.70 45.70 9.83
C ASP A 551 25.25 45.23 10.04
N ASP A 552 24.42 45.23 8.98
CA ASP A 552 23.05 44.70 8.98
C ASP A 552 23.04 43.19 9.29
N PHE A 553 23.99 42.45 8.73
CA PHE A 553 24.18 41.03 9.07
C PHE A 553 24.54 40.85 10.55
N LYS A 554 25.54 41.61 11.04
CA LYS A 554 26.11 41.48 12.38
C LYS A 554 25.08 41.79 13.48
N GLU A 555 24.23 42.79 13.27
CA GLU A 555 23.17 43.17 14.22
C GLU A 555 22.14 42.04 14.41
N LYS A 556 21.76 41.36 13.32
CA LYS A 556 20.74 40.30 13.33
C LYS A 556 21.27 38.93 13.74
N ASN A 557 22.57 38.70 13.57
CA ASN A 557 23.17 37.37 13.64
C ASN A 557 24.35 37.34 14.64
N PRO A 558 24.08 37.49 15.96
CA PRO A 558 25.13 37.35 16.97
C PRO A 558 25.65 35.91 17.01
N GLY A 559 26.96 35.76 17.18
CA GLY A 559 27.64 34.48 17.30
C GLY A 559 29.12 34.58 16.94
N LYS A 560 29.73 33.42 16.71
CA LYS A 560 31.15 33.29 16.40
C LYS A 560 31.40 33.35 14.90
N TYR A 561 32.34 34.17 14.45
CA TYR A 561 32.62 34.38 13.03
C TYR A 561 33.99 33.81 12.66
N TYR A 562 34.02 32.96 11.65
CA TYR A 562 35.26 32.45 11.05
C TYR A 562 35.38 32.92 9.61
N TYR A 563 36.57 33.31 9.19
CA TYR A 563 36.79 33.91 7.87
C TYR A 563 37.75 33.07 7.03
N LEU A 564 37.28 32.51 5.92
CA LEU A 564 38.16 31.83 4.97
C LEU A 564 38.91 32.87 4.13
N THR A 565 40.23 32.88 4.24
CA THR A 565 41.10 33.75 3.46
C THR A 565 42.47 33.14 3.24
N ARG A 566 43.12 33.43 2.10
CA ARG A 566 44.49 32.97 1.81
C ARG A 566 45.54 33.52 2.78
N TYR A 567 45.20 34.57 3.53
CA TYR A 567 46.05 35.22 4.52
C TYR A 567 45.88 34.65 5.94
N GLY A 568 45.02 33.64 6.13
CA GLY A 568 44.78 33.04 7.43
C GLY A 568 46.01 32.34 7.98
N ASN A 569 46.23 32.46 9.28
CA ASN A 569 47.37 31.86 9.98
C ASN A 569 47.10 30.40 10.38
N HIS A 570 45.83 29.97 10.32
CA HIS A 570 45.40 28.62 10.68
C HIS A 570 45.00 27.81 9.46
N ASN A 571 45.28 26.51 9.48
CA ASN A 571 44.74 25.57 8.51
C ASN A 571 43.26 25.30 8.82
N TYR A 572 42.43 25.06 7.80
CA TYR A 572 41.01 24.76 7.99
C TYR A 572 40.73 23.55 8.90
N THR A 573 41.67 22.59 8.98
CA THR A 573 41.57 21.44 9.87
C THR A 573 41.87 21.76 11.35
N GLU A 574 42.42 22.95 11.64
CA GLU A 574 42.72 23.40 13.00
C GLU A 574 41.55 24.15 13.65
N ILE A 575 40.53 24.50 12.85
CA ILE A 575 39.35 25.21 13.33
C ILE A 575 38.37 24.23 13.95
N ASN A 576 37.95 24.52 15.18
CA ASN A 576 36.94 23.75 15.88
C ASN A 576 35.53 24.28 15.54
N PHE A 577 34.80 23.51 14.74
CA PHE A 577 33.40 23.74 14.40
C PHE A 577 32.43 22.97 15.31
N LYS A 578 32.92 22.35 16.39
CA LYS A 578 32.17 21.60 17.40
C LYS A 578 32.03 22.42 18.68
N GLU A 579 31.03 23.30 18.75
CA GLU A 579 30.64 24.05 19.96
C GLU A 579 29.11 24.04 20.13
N ASN A 580 28.64 23.49 21.26
CA ASN A 580 27.24 23.07 21.40
C ASN A 580 26.24 24.17 21.79
N ASN A 581 26.67 25.42 22.01
CA ASN A 581 25.80 26.46 22.58
C ASN A 581 25.81 27.82 21.86
N GLU A 582 26.66 28.05 20.87
CA GLU A 582 26.75 29.33 20.15
C GLU A 582 26.66 29.12 18.63
N LYS A 583 25.98 30.04 17.92
CA LYS A 583 25.93 30.01 16.46
C LYS A 583 27.30 30.34 15.86
N ILE A 584 27.70 29.59 14.84
CA ILE A 584 28.93 29.73 14.08
C ILE A 584 28.59 30.18 12.66
N TYR A 585 29.21 31.26 12.21
CA TYR A 585 29.06 31.78 10.86
C TYR A 585 30.40 31.70 10.13
N ILE A 586 30.41 31.03 8.99
CA ILE A 586 31.61 30.84 8.18
C ILE A 586 31.54 31.75 6.97
N PHE A 587 32.44 32.72 6.91
CA PHE A 587 32.50 33.74 5.87
C PHE A 587 33.40 33.31 4.71
N PHE A 588 32.87 33.53 3.51
CA PHE A 588 33.57 33.36 2.25
C PHE A 588 33.46 34.65 1.43
N GLY A 589 34.60 35.14 0.94
CA GLY A 589 34.66 36.40 0.20
C GLY A 589 34.27 36.29 -1.27
N SER A 590 34.10 37.45 -1.89
CA SER A 590 33.94 37.61 -3.34
C SER A 590 35.07 36.93 -4.12
N GLU A 591 34.77 36.49 -5.34
CA GLU A 591 35.74 35.79 -6.19
C GLU A 591 36.93 36.67 -6.59
N SER A 592 36.69 37.97 -6.81
CA SER A 592 37.72 38.91 -7.26
C SER A 592 38.54 39.50 -6.11
N TYR A 593 37.88 39.88 -5.01
CA TYR A 593 38.50 40.69 -3.96
C TYR A 593 38.58 40.01 -2.59
N GLY A 594 37.87 38.89 -2.40
CA GLY A 594 37.76 38.24 -1.10
C GLY A 594 36.91 39.05 -0.12
N ILE A 595 37.25 38.93 1.17
CA ILE A 595 36.63 39.65 2.28
C ILE A 595 37.41 40.95 2.51
N ASP A 596 36.74 41.99 2.99
CA ASP A 596 37.39 43.27 3.32
C ASP A 596 38.64 43.08 4.21
N ARG A 597 39.75 43.71 3.83
CA ARG A 597 41.05 43.50 4.49
C ARG A 597 41.09 44.05 5.90
N LYS A 598 40.37 45.14 6.17
CA LYS A 598 40.29 45.71 7.52
C LYS A 598 39.52 44.75 8.42
N LEU A 599 38.40 44.21 7.93
CA LEU A 599 37.64 43.17 8.64
C LEU A 599 38.50 41.93 8.94
N LEU A 600 39.29 41.46 7.98
CA LEU A 600 40.21 40.32 8.21
C LEU A 600 41.31 40.66 9.22
N ALA A 601 41.90 41.85 9.15
CA ALA A 601 42.94 42.28 10.08
C ALA A 601 42.42 42.41 11.52
N ASP A 602 41.20 42.95 11.68
CA ASP A 602 40.53 43.09 12.98
C ASP A 602 40.13 41.72 13.58
N ASN A 603 40.11 40.65 12.78
CA ASN A 603 39.68 39.29 13.19
C ASN A 603 40.71 38.21 12.79
N ILE A 604 42.01 38.54 12.81
CA ILE A 604 43.06 37.67 12.26
C ILE A 604 43.11 36.28 12.92
N ASP A 605 42.80 36.18 14.21
CA ASP A 605 42.80 34.92 14.96
C ASP A 605 41.67 33.97 14.53
N SER A 606 40.60 34.51 13.93
CA SER A 606 39.49 33.72 13.37
C SER A 606 39.62 33.50 11.86
N CYS A 607 40.74 33.92 11.26
CA CYS A 607 41.04 33.74 9.85
C CYS A 607 41.80 32.43 9.59
N PHE A 608 41.31 31.65 8.64
CA PHE A 608 41.90 30.36 8.29
C PHE A 608 41.99 30.17 6.77
N ARG A 609 42.80 29.20 6.34
CA ARG A 609 43.11 28.94 4.92
C ARG A 609 42.99 27.47 4.54
N ILE A 610 42.70 27.24 3.26
CA ILE A 610 42.91 25.93 2.61
C ILE A 610 44.32 25.93 1.99
N PRO A 611 45.20 24.97 2.32
CA PRO A 611 46.53 24.87 1.72
C PRO A 611 46.46 24.67 0.20
N THR A 612 47.27 25.42 -0.54
CA THR A 612 47.44 25.29 -2.00
C THR A 612 48.91 25.37 -2.38
N THR A 613 49.25 24.98 -3.61
CA THR A 613 50.58 25.25 -4.18
C THR A 613 50.76 26.74 -4.50
N ASP A 614 51.99 27.15 -4.80
CA ASP A 614 52.32 28.51 -5.24
C ASP A 614 51.79 28.86 -6.65
N LYS A 615 51.26 27.87 -7.39
CA LYS A 615 50.78 28.04 -8.78
C LYS A 615 49.35 28.55 -8.90
N VAL A 616 48.57 28.52 -7.82
CA VAL A 616 47.19 28.97 -7.80
C VAL A 616 46.99 30.03 -6.71
N ARG A 617 46.21 31.07 -7.01
CA ARG A 617 45.99 32.19 -6.10
C ARG A 617 44.84 31.96 -5.12
N SER A 618 43.87 31.15 -5.51
CA SER A 618 42.68 30.76 -4.76
C SER A 618 42.01 29.55 -5.44
N LEU A 619 41.19 28.83 -4.69
CA LEU A 619 40.29 27.82 -5.24
C LEU A 619 38.99 28.48 -5.74
N ASN A 620 38.22 27.75 -6.55
CA ASN A 620 36.86 28.17 -6.88
C ASN A 620 36.02 28.27 -5.59
N LEU A 621 35.24 29.35 -5.47
CA LEU A 621 34.46 29.66 -4.26
C LEU A 621 33.54 28.52 -3.84
N SER A 622 32.81 27.91 -4.78
CA SER A 622 31.90 26.81 -4.46
C SER A 622 32.62 25.56 -3.96
N ASN A 623 33.82 25.28 -4.50
CA ASN A 623 34.67 24.18 -4.03
C ASN A 623 35.21 24.46 -2.62
N SER A 624 35.64 25.71 -2.36
CA SER A 624 36.09 26.12 -1.03
C SER A 624 34.98 25.95 0.01
N VAL A 625 33.77 26.41 -0.30
CA VAL A 625 32.60 26.24 0.58
C VAL A 625 32.35 24.76 0.85
N ALA A 626 32.30 23.92 -0.17
CA ALA A 626 32.08 22.48 0.00
C ALA A 626 33.12 21.83 0.92
N ILE A 627 34.42 22.12 0.73
CA ILE A 627 35.50 21.56 1.56
C ILE A 627 35.30 21.93 3.03
N ILE A 628 35.03 23.20 3.31
CA ILE A 628 34.91 23.68 4.69
C ILE A 628 33.64 23.14 5.36
N LEU A 629 32.52 23.13 4.65
CA LEU A 629 31.27 22.65 5.24
C LEU A 629 31.31 21.15 5.51
N TYR A 630 31.89 20.33 4.63
CA TYR A 630 32.03 18.90 4.91
C TYR A 630 33.03 18.60 6.03
N GLU A 631 34.08 19.41 6.21
CA GLU A 631 34.94 19.32 7.40
C GLU A 631 34.16 19.67 8.68
N ALA A 632 33.36 20.73 8.64
CA ALA A 632 32.52 21.11 9.76
C ALA A 632 31.48 20.03 10.10
N MET A 633 30.85 19.42 9.09
CA MET A 633 29.93 18.29 9.29
C MET A 633 30.66 17.05 9.83
N ARG A 634 31.88 16.76 9.36
CA ARG A 634 32.69 15.65 9.86
C ARG A 634 33.01 15.80 11.34
N GLN A 635 33.33 17.01 11.81
CA GLN A 635 33.56 17.27 13.24
C GLN A 635 32.29 17.07 14.09
N ASN A 636 31.12 17.25 13.48
CA ASN A 636 29.79 17.03 14.06
C ASN A 636 29.20 15.66 13.67
N ASP A 637 30.06 14.68 13.37
CA ASP A 637 29.69 13.28 13.15
C ASP A 637 28.61 13.09 12.05
N PHE A 638 28.55 14.01 11.09
CA PHE A 638 27.53 14.08 10.03
C PHE A 638 26.08 14.03 10.55
N GLU A 639 25.83 14.52 11.77
CA GLU A 639 24.52 14.47 12.42
C GLU A 639 23.40 15.02 11.51
N GLY A 640 22.36 14.22 11.29
CA GLY A 640 21.22 14.58 10.45
C GLY A 640 21.40 14.34 8.95
N LEU A 641 22.56 13.86 8.50
CA LEU A 641 22.81 13.49 7.09
C LEU A 641 22.62 11.99 6.87
N ILE A 642 22.33 11.63 5.61
CA ILE A 642 22.08 10.25 5.20
C ILE A 642 23.41 9.59 4.80
N GLU A 643 23.78 8.49 5.47
CA GLU A 643 25.05 7.78 5.24
C GLU A 643 24.92 6.55 4.29
N SER A 644 23.70 6.21 3.86
CA SER A 644 23.46 5.13 2.89
C SER A 644 22.31 5.47 1.95
N GLU A 645 22.35 4.97 0.71
CA GLU A 645 21.29 5.25 -0.28
C GLU A 645 19.91 4.87 0.30
N PRO A 646 18.98 5.82 0.42
CA PRO A 646 17.73 5.57 1.11
C PRO A 646 16.85 4.60 0.30
N ASP A 647 16.08 3.76 0.99
CA ASP A 647 15.15 2.79 0.38
C ASP A 647 14.04 3.47 -0.44
N THR A 648 13.80 4.77 -0.22
CA THR A 648 12.89 5.61 -1.03
C THR A 648 13.45 5.95 -2.41
N LEU A 649 14.77 5.84 -2.59
CA LEU A 649 15.43 5.99 -3.89
C LEU A 649 15.76 4.61 -4.43
N LYS A 650 17.01 4.20 -4.26
CA LYS A 650 17.55 2.97 -4.84
C LYS A 650 17.83 1.90 -3.78
N GLY A 651 17.85 2.29 -2.49
CA GLY A 651 18.18 1.42 -1.36
C GLY A 651 19.67 1.13 -1.24
N LYS A 652 20.10 0.84 -0.01
CA LYS A 652 21.51 0.59 0.33
C LYS A 652 22.14 -0.56 -0.46
N ASP A 653 21.32 -1.51 -0.88
CA ASP A 653 21.71 -2.73 -1.59
C ASP A 653 21.56 -2.59 -3.11
N PHE A 654 21.31 -1.38 -3.63
CA PHE A 654 21.09 -1.14 -5.06
C PHE A 654 22.18 -1.73 -5.95
N LEU A 655 23.44 -1.70 -5.50
CA LEU A 655 24.56 -2.20 -6.29
C LEU A 655 24.68 -3.73 -6.25
N ASN A 656 24.09 -4.41 -5.26
CA ASN A 656 24.13 -5.87 -5.13
C ASN A 656 23.41 -6.56 -6.30
N LYS A 657 22.50 -5.86 -6.98
CA LYS A 657 21.82 -6.40 -8.18
C LYS A 657 22.69 -6.44 -9.44
N TYR A 658 23.91 -5.93 -9.38
CA TYR A 658 24.91 -5.97 -10.46
C TYR A 658 26.11 -6.87 -10.12
N GLN A 659 26.08 -7.52 -8.96
CA GLN A 659 26.97 -8.64 -8.59
C GLN A 659 26.28 -9.95 -8.95
#